data_AF-A0AAV0B6N0-F1
#
_entry.id   AF-A0AAV0B6N0-F1
#
_cell.length_a   1.000
_cell.length_b   1.000
_cell.length_c   1.000
_cell.angle_alpha   90.00
_cell.angle_beta   90.00
_cell.angle_gamma   90.00
#
_symmetry.space_group_name_H-M   'P 1'
#
loop_
_entity.id
_entity.type
_entity.pdbx_description
1 polymer ?
#
loop_
_entity_poly.entity_id
_entity_poly.type
_entity_poly.pdbx_seq_one_letter_code
_entity_poly.pdbx_strand_id
1 'polypeptide(L)'
;MAGQVNNLEDIPAEYGVYLHPDFDAELFANSVLNNEPYHSISGSATQNLSAGDVGLALSKLNIGIEDITKRLRSEVSTHHLELLSKASSIASLHDSLQSTKIGLKQIETNVERLQKKIGARYTMLEESLNHLDRYQDAAELCRRVVRFVSLSRRLEGQMAELELKSSLGSTQASQVELQTGKVKELVLAEAAFSISELEKLLEVELETVAPNALADQQKITNRTAAAMSSLRAIQPHILAVLTARKKVENEMNKMLMDGLVLLDRTLLASSFQTAYNLSILDKSVSSLVLDLAEVVQNRIKMAFDINSLARDAGTQETSTASGFSYKSRARTEPSPGAVPHWTNLLWTKLGGLIDDLTSCCVKVYTLEQVLEWKKDSSKGLNFLEIVISGNTTLEKRPRTVFWDTLCSAIEKEVTEAARASNFINQTLTTSYPHLLRLFHDFFSRISLHTHTTYNQLIQSLEMVMTLRAVSLLESSYLNRSTNKMSEASNGRPENFAAVLGNELDAARFDPLLVKSVARQVREVTENYFQRLDSRIATQYQNTYLSGPVVTQAQIKNLEIFNSLQQVALTLSNFLSEYNEEIKVIIQPSIRLANEVMDKIFKPLQLSIKRELSMTLSKMHGVRVSAGSGSSLYMQELSSKLNFIRQELLLRLKIEARESLLVETTQYLLRSFLLHASLMTPLTEFTKLRLASDLVQLEFEITQFLSSSEENSELEDDFESMRNFRQLIFMDDYKQIEELIMIGSIEELVILHHLIVRDHIKLPHQINQWSEAEYVRWVEEHPVKSDRIKLINESLSKNLSINNYGNDNDDQKANFQPSIWTLLTLKFINRIKS
;
A
#
# COMPACT_ATOMS: atom_id res chain seq x y z
N MET A 1 12.87 -14.25 91.02
CA MET A 1 12.88 -15.48 91.84
C MET A 1 11.78 -15.36 92.87
N ALA A 2 10.80 -16.27 92.80
CA ALA A 2 9.87 -16.53 93.89
C ALA A 2 10.57 -17.32 95.01
N GLY A 3 10.08 -17.20 96.25
CA GLY A 3 10.19 -18.29 97.23
C GLY A 3 10.59 -17.92 98.66
N GLN A 4 9.56 -17.77 99.52
CA GLN A 4 9.40 -18.28 100.91
C GLN A 4 10.40 -17.88 102.02
N VAL A 5 9.88 -17.52 103.21
CA VAL A 5 9.64 -18.44 104.36
C VAL A 5 8.75 -17.74 105.42
N ASN A 6 7.70 -18.44 105.88
CA ASN A 6 6.85 -18.14 107.04
C ASN A 6 7.40 -18.83 108.32
N ASN A 7 7.10 -18.28 109.51
CA ASN A 7 6.52 -18.97 110.69
C ASN A 7 6.94 -18.32 112.03
N LEU A 8 5.97 -17.94 112.85
CA LEU A 8 6.08 -17.65 114.30
C LEU A 8 4.73 -18.00 114.96
N GLU A 9 4.47 -19.30 115.13
CA GLU A 9 3.48 -19.85 116.06
C GLU A 9 4.25 -20.77 117.02
N ASP A 10 4.49 -20.28 118.25
CA ASP A 10 4.72 -21.08 119.46
C ASP A 10 5.08 -20.13 120.62
N ILE A 11 4.08 -19.68 121.39
CA ILE A 11 4.31 -19.08 122.71
C ILE A 11 3.37 -19.77 123.74
N PRO A 12 3.91 -20.31 124.86
CA PRO A 12 3.17 -21.07 125.88
C PRO A 12 2.00 -20.32 126.56
N ALA A 13 0.97 -21.07 126.96
CA ALA A 13 -0.31 -20.55 127.51
C ALA A 13 -0.18 -19.64 128.76
N GLU A 14 0.90 -19.76 129.52
CA GLU A 14 1.19 -18.92 130.70
C GLU A 14 1.42 -17.44 130.33
N TYR A 15 1.83 -17.17 129.08
CA TYR A 15 2.02 -15.82 128.56
C TYR A 15 0.79 -15.26 127.83
N GLY A 16 -0.31 -16.02 127.77
CA GLY A 16 -1.55 -15.61 127.10
C GLY A 16 -2.21 -14.38 127.74
N VAL A 17 -2.00 -14.17 129.05
CA VAL A 17 -2.55 -13.00 129.78
C VAL A 17 -1.97 -11.68 129.27
N TYR A 18 -0.70 -11.67 128.84
CA TYR A 18 -0.03 -10.48 128.28
C TYR A 18 -0.43 -10.16 126.84
N LEU A 19 -1.11 -11.09 126.16
CA LEU A 19 -1.58 -10.95 124.79
C LEU A 19 -3.07 -10.51 124.72
N HIS A 20 -3.74 -10.36 125.88
CA HIS A 20 -5.11 -9.87 125.93
C HIS A 20 -5.13 -8.33 125.73
N PRO A 21 -5.94 -7.79 124.81
CA PRO A 21 -5.86 -6.37 124.41
C PRO A 21 -6.17 -5.36 125.52
N ASP A 22 -6.93 -5.76 126.54
CA ASP A 22 -7.29 -4.93 127.71
C ASP A 22 -6.44 -5.25 128.96
N PHE A 23 -5.22 -5.75 128.75
CA PHE A 23 -4.27 -6.00 129.83
C PHE A 23 -3.82 -4.67 130.46
N ASP A 24 -4.31 -4.38 131.67
CA ASP A 24 -3.87 -3.24 132.46
C ASP A 24 -2.76 -3.65 133.43
N ALA A 25 -1.56 -3.14 133.15
CA ALA A 25 -0.37 -3.40 133.95
C ALA A 25 -0.52 -2.95 135.41
N GLU A 26 -1.34 -1.93 135.70
CA GLU A 26 -1.50 -1.39 137.07
C GLU A 26 -2.43 -2.25 137.93
N LEU A 27 -3.52 -2.80 137.37
CA LEU A 27 -4.40 -3.71 138.10
C LEU A 27 -3.75 -5.07 138.34
N PHE A 28 -2.96 -5.58 137.39
CA PHE A 28 -2.17 -6.79 137.55
C PHE A 28 -1.07 -6.61 138.59
N ALA A 29 -0.40 -5.45 138.60
CA ALA A 29 0.56 -5.10 139.63
C ALA A 29 -0.10 -5.05 141.02
N ASN A 30 -1.29 -4.46 141.15
CA ASN A 30 -2.03 -4.41 142.41
C ASN A 30 -2.52 -5.80 142.88
N SER A 31 -2.93 -6.70 141.98
CA SER A 31 -3.31 -8.07 142.35
C SER A 31 -2.10 -8.91 142.79
N VAL A 32 -0.94 -8.71 142.15
CA VAL A 32 0.32 -9.36 142.54
C VAL A 32 0.87 -8.80 143.86
N LEU A 33 0.71 -7.49 144.11
CA LEU A 33 1.14 -6.84 145.35
C LEU A 33 0.30 -7.26 146.57
N ASN A 34 -1.00 -7.49 146.38
CA ASN A 34 -1.94 -7.92 147.42
C ASN A 34 -2.09 -9.45 147.50
N ASN A 35 -1.45 -10.20 146.59
CA ASN A 35 -1.51 -11.65 146.50
C ASN A 35 -2.94 -12.21 146.35
N GLU A 36 -3.77 -11.49 145.58
CA GLU A 36 -5.14 -11.89 145.23
C GLU A 36 -5.20 -12.33 143.76
N PRO A 37 -5.98 -13.37 143.40
CA PRO A 37 -6.20 -13.73 142.01
C PRO A 37 -6.91 -12.59 141.26
N TYR A 38 -6.40 -12.29 140.06
CA TYR A 38 -6.90 -11.23 139.21
C TYR A 38 -8.39 -11.47 138.89
N HIS A 39 -9.25 -10.60 139.45
CA HIS A 39 -10.73 -10.62 139.42
C HIS A 39 -11.47 -11.60 140.36
N SER A 40 -11.41 -11.41 141.69
CA SER A 40 -12.50 -11.82 142.59
C SER A 40 -12.65 -10.91 143.81
N ILE A 41 -13.86 -10.39 143.99
CA ILE A 41 -14.31 -9.34 144.93
C ILE A 41 -14.96 -10.00 146.15
N SER A 42 -14.76 -9.51 147.39
CA SER A 42 -15.85 -9.14 148.34
C SER A 42 -15.40 -8.73 149.75
N GLY A 43 -15.61 -7.44 150.07
CA GLY A 43 -16.28 -7.00 151.31
C GLY A 43 -15.58 -7.14 152.68
N SER A 44 -15.22 -5.97 153.24
CA SER A 44 -15.15 -5.62 154.67
C SER A 44 -13.98 -6.15 155.53
N ALA A 45 -12.94 -5.31 155.67
CA ALA A 45 -12.37 -5.03 156.98
C ALA A 45 -12.06 -3.52 157.11
N THR A 46 -12.76 -2.89 158.04
CA THR A 46 -12.57 -1.52 158.53
C THR A 46 -11.37 -1.40 159.46
N GLN A 47 -10.72 -0.23 159.36
CA GLN A 47 -9.95 0.51 160.37
C GLN A 47 -8.47 0.17 160.64
N ASN A 48 -7.66 1.24 160.49
CA ASN A 48 -6.34 1.55 161.08
C ASN A 48 -5.15 0.83 160.43
N LEU A 49 -4.17 1.48 159.79
CA LEU A 49 -3.48 2.72 160.17
C LEU A 49 -3.60 3.88 159.16
N SER A 50 -3.57 5.08 159.75
CA SER A 50 -3.22 6.37 159.13
C SER A 50 -1.92 6.34 158.32
N ALA A 51 -1.84 7.18 157.29
CA ALA A 51 -0.65 7.77 156.66
C ALA A 51 0.73 7.30 157.17
N GLY A 52 1.65 6.76 156.35
CA GLY A 52 1.71 6.77 154.88
C GLY A 52 2.56 5.63 154.30
N ASP A 53 1.90 4.78 153.52
CA ASP A 53 2.23 3.39 153.14
C ASP A 53 3.24 3.21 151.98
N VAL A 54 4.21 4.11 151.81
CA VAL A 54 5.17 4.04 150.68
C VAL A 54 6.46 3.28 151.03
N GLY A 55 6.87 3.21 152.31
CA GLY A 55 8.16 2.65 152.71
C GLY A 55 8.26 1.12 152.66
N LEU A 56 7.15 0.42 152.97
CA LEU A 56 7.11 -1.05 153.03
C LEU A 56 7.04 -1.68 151.63
N ALA A 57 6.48 -0.96 150.66
CA ALA A 57 6.58 -1.30 149.24
C ALA A 57 8.03 -1.19 148.75
N LEU A 58 8.78 -0.18 149.20
CA LEU A 58 10.19 0.02 148.82
C LEU A 58 11.10 -1.11 149.34
N SER A 59 10.88 -1.63 150.55
CA SER A 59 11.69 -2.73 151.09
C SER A 59 11.40 -4.05 150.37
N LYS A 60 10.15 -4.32 149.98
CA LYS A 60 9.81 -5.48 149.15
C LYS A 60 10.39 -5.37 147.75
N LEU A 61 10.42 -4.17 147.18
CA LEU A 61 11.06 -3.89 145.88
C LEU A 61 12.58 -4.11 145.97
N ASN A 62 13.21 -3.68 147.07
CA ASN A 62 14.64 -3.94 147.29
C ASN A 62 14.95 -5.44 147.44
N ILE A 63 14.11 -6.19 148.16
CA ILE A 63 14.27 -7.64 148.29
C ILE A 63 14.03 -8.35 146.94
N GLY A 64 13.06 -7.88 146.15
CA GLY A 64 12.83 -8.36 144.78
C GLY A 64 13.99 -8.07 143.83
N ILE A 65 14.59 -6.88 143.94
CA ILE A 65 15.83 -6.53 143.22
C ILE A 65 16.97 -7.46 143.64
N GLU A 66 17.11 -7.74 144.93
CA GLU A 66 18.19 -8.59 145.43
C GLU A 66 18.05 -10.06 144.97
N ASP A 67 16.82 -10.57 144.91
CA ASP A 67 16.54 -11.93 144.42
C ASP A 67 16.67 -12.04 142.88
N ILE A 68 16.24 -11.01 142.14
CA ILE A 68 16.49 -10.89 140.68
C ILE A 68 17.99 -10.83 140.42
N THR A 69 18.75 -10.06 141.20
CA THR A 69 20.21 -9.96 141.04
C THR A 69 20.89 -11.31 141.25
N LYS A 70 20.37 -12.12 142.18
CA LYS A 70 20.88 -13.46 142.47
C LYS A 70 20.57 -14.46 141.36
N ARG A 71 19.34 -14.44 140.82
CA ARG A 71 18.95 -15.27 139.66
C ARG A 71 19.68 -14.88 138.39
N LEU A 72 19.85 -13.58 138.13
CA LEU A 72 20.57 -13.06 136.95
C LEU A 72 22.06 -13.43 137.00
N ARG A 73 22.68 -13.41 138.19
CA ARG A 73 24.05 -13.93 138.37
C ARG A 73 24.15 -15.44 138.13
N SER A 74 23.16 -16.22 138.56
CA SER A 74 23.12 -17.67 138.30
C SER A 74 23.03 -17.95 136.80
N GLU A 75 22.10 -17.31 136.10
CA GLU A 75 21.84 -17.55 134.68
C GLU A 75 22.98 -17.05 133.78
N VAL A 76 23.56 -15.89 134.11
CA VAL A 76 24.76 -15.39 133.43
C VAL A 76 25.96 -16.29 133.70
N SER A 77 26.10 -16.81 134.92
CA SER A 77 27.20 -17.74 135.24
C SER A 77 27.06 -19.07 134.50
N THR A 78 25.86 -19.58 134.23
CA THR A 78 25.68 -20.85 133.50
C THR A 78 25.80 -20.67 131.99
N HIS A 79 25.30 -19.59 131.40
CA HIS A 79 25.22 -19.41 129.93
C HIS A 79 26.18 -18.38 129.31
N HIS A 80 27.14 -17.81 130.07
CA HIS A 80 28.09 -16.81 129.54
C HIS A 80 28.85 -17.27 128.29
N LEU A 81 29.19 -18.56 128.19
CA LEU A 81 29.91 -19.12 127.03
C LEU A 81 29.06 -19.14 125.75
N GLU A 82 27.77 -19.47 125.85
CA GLU A 82 26.86 -19.46 124.69
C GLU A 82 26.51 -18.05 124.23
N LEU A 83 26.42 -17.09 125.16
CA LEU A 83 26.16 -15.68 124.78
C LEU A 83 27.34 -15.07 124.02
N LEU A 84 28.58 -15.37 124.46
CA LEU A 84 29.80 -14.95 123.78
C LEU A 84 29.94 -15.60 122.40
N SER A 85 29.57 -16.88 122.23
CA SER A 85 29.64 -17.54 120.91
C SER A 85 28.60 -16.98 119.93
N LYS A 86 27.40 -16.65 120.39
CA LYS A 86 26.39 -15.99 119.55
C LYS A 86 26.81 -14.58 119.16
N ALA A 87 27.37 -13.79 120.08
CA ALA A 87 27.90 -12.48 119.77
C ALA A 87 29.10 -12.55 118.78
N SER A 88 30.00 -13.53 118.93
CA SER A 88 31.11 -13.72 117.99
C SER A 88 30.64 -14.17 116.60
N SER A 89 29.61 -15.02 116.53
CA SER A 89 29.03 -15.44 115.25
C SER A 89 28.40 -14.27 114.49
N ILE A 90 27.68 -13.37 115.19
CA ILE A 90 27.09 -12.16 114.62
C ILE A 90 28.18 -11.19 114.15
N ALA A 91 29.26 -11.03 114.92
CA ALA A 91 30.40 -10.22 114.50
C ALA A 91 31.05 -10.78 113.21
N SER A 92 31.25 -12.10 113.12
CA SER A 92 31.81 -12.73 111.92
C SER A 92 30.91 -12.61 110.67
N LEU A 93 29.59 -12.59 110.87
CA LEU A 93 28.62 -12.41 109.81
C LEU A 93 28.61 -10.95 109.32
N HIS A 94 28.75 -9.99 110.24
CA HIS A 94 28.92 -8.57 109.91
C HIS A 94 30.16 -8.35 109.04
N ASP A 95 31.29 -8.96 109.39
CA ASP A 95 32.53 -8.86 108.61
C ASP A 95 32.37 -9.45 107.20
N SER A 96 31.68 -10.58 107.08
CA SER A 96 31.38 -11.22 105.78
C SER A 96 30.44 -10.36 104.93
N LEU A 97 29.40 -9.77 105.53
CA LEU A 97 28.47 -8.85 104.86
C LEU A 97 29.18 -7.55 104.45
N GLN A 98 30.06 -7.02 105.28
CA GLN A 98 30.85 -5.85 104.95
C GLN A 98 31.81 -6.16 103.78
N SER A 99 32.45 -7.34 103.79
CA SER A 99 33.30 -7.79 102.68
C SER A 99 32.52 -7.93 101.37
N THR A 100 31.33 -8.53 101.37
CA THR A 100 30.48 -8.62 100.16
C THR A 100 30.02 -7.24 99.68
N LYS A 101 29.67 -6.31 100.58
CA LYS A 101 29.31 -4.93 100.24
C LYS A 101 30.50 -4.17 99.62
N ILE A 102 31.71 -4.38 100.13
CA ILE A 102 32.94 -3.82 99.56
C ILE A 102 33.20 -4.45 98.18
N GLY A 103 33.06 -5.77 98.05
CA GLY A 103 33.22 -6.48 96.78
C GLY A 103 32.22 -6.02 95.71
N LEU A 104 30.95 -5.81 96.09
CA LEU A 104 29.91 -5.30 95.19
C LEU A 104 30.24 -3.87 94.72
N LYS A 105 30.65 -2.99 95.63
CA LYS A 105 31.13 -1.65 95.28
C LYS A 105 32.35 -1.70 94.36
N GLN A 106 33.27 -2.62 94.60
CA GLN A 106 34.44 -2.81 93.73
C GLN A 106 34.01 -3.28 92.33
N ILE A 107 33.05 -4.20 92.21
CA ILE A 107 32.51 -4.64 90.92
C ILE A 107 31.84 -3.48 90.19
N GLU A 108 31.00 -2.69 90.86
CA GLU A 108 30.35 -1.52 90.28
C GLU A 108 31.38 -0.52 89.74
N THR A 109 32.41 -0.19 90.53
CA THR A 109 33.50 0.68 90.07
C THR A 109 34.32 0.08 88.92
N ASN A 110 34.48 -1.25 88.88
CA ASN A 110 35.18 -1.94 87.80
C ASN A 110 34.36 -1.95 86.51
N VAL A 111 33.03 -2.10 86.59
CA VAL A 111 32.13 -2.02 85.44
C VAL A 111 32.13 -0.60 84.87
N GLU A 112 32.03 0.44 85.70
CA GLU A 112 32.13 1.83 85.24
C GLU A 112 33.49 2.13 84.59
N ARG A 113 34.59 1.60 85.17
CA ARG A 113 35.93 1.70 84.58
C ARG A 113 36.02 0.97 83.24
N LEU A 114 35.43 -0.22 83.13
CA LEU A 114 35.41 -1.01 81.90
C LEU A 114 34.59 -0.30 80.81
N GLN A 115 33.43 0.25 81.16
CA GLN A 115 32.58 1.01 80.25
C GLN A 115 33.30 2.28 79.75
N LYS A 116 33.98 3.02 80.62
CA LYS A 116 34.81 4.17 80.21
C LYS A 116 35.97 3.75 79.31
N LYS A 117 36.64 2.64 79.62
CA LYS A 117 37.80 2.16 78.87
C LYS A 117 37.41 1.58 77.50
N ILE A 118 36.30 0.87 77.40
CA ILE A 118 35.79 0.32 76.14
C ILE A 118 35.14 1.43 75.30
N GLY A 119 34.32 2.30 75.91
CA GLY A 119 33.70 3.42 75.23
C GLY A 119 34.72 4.34 74.56
N ALA A 120 35.78 4.73 75.29
CA ALA A 120 36.85 5.55 74.73
C ALA A 120 37.64 4.85 73.59
N ARG A 121 37.77 3.52 73.64
CA ARG A 121 38.42 2.74 72.57
C ARG A 121 37.51 2.58 71.36
N TYR A 122 36.21 2.45 71.56
CA TYR A 122 35.23 2.42 70.49
C TYR A 122 35.17 3.76 69.76
N THR A 123 35.10 4.89 70.48
CA THR A 123 35.13 6.22 69.85
C THR A 123 36.44 6.47 69.11
N MET A 124 37.59 6.05 69.66
CA MET A 124 38.86 6.12 68.92
C MET A 124 38.90 5.22 67.69
N LEU A 125 38.28 4.04 67.74
CA LEU A 125 38.18 3.15 66.57
C LEU A 125 37.29 3.78 65.50
N GLU A 126 36.15 4.34 65.87
CA GLU A 126 35.23 5.06 64.97
C GLU A 126 35.91 6.29 64.34
N GLU A 127 36.66 7.07 65.11
CA GLU A 127 37.49 8.17 64.57
C GLU A 127 38.56 7.66 63.59
N SER A 128 39.22 6.54 63.92
CA SER A 128 40.25 5.96 63.03
C SER A 128 39.67 5.37 61.74
N LEU A 129 38.47 4.77 61.79
CA LEU A 129 37.73 4.31 60.61
C LEU A 129 37.31 5.50 59.74
N ASN A 130 36.78 6.56 60.35
CA ASN A 130 36.45 7.81 59.64
C ASN A 130 37.69 8.49 59.03
N HIS A 131 38.88 8.32 59.63
CA HIS A 131 40.13 8.77 59.01
C HIS A 131 40.53 7.88 57.83
N LEU A 132 40.41 6.55 57.97
CA LEU A 132 40.72 5.61 56.91
C LEU A 132 39.84 5.83 55.67
N ASP A 133 38.53 6.02 55.86
CA ASP A 133 37.58 6.32 54.78
C ASP A 133 37.98 7.62 54.05
N ARG A 134 38.29 8.68 54.81
CA ARG A 134 38.77 9.95 54.24
C ARG A 134 40.09 9.82 53.49
N TYR A 135 41.01 8.98 53.95
CA TYR A 135 42.26 8.70 53.23
C TYR A 135 42.01 7.92 51.94
N GLN A 136 41.07 6.98 51.96
CA GLN A 136 40.70 6.18 50.78
C GLN A 136 40.03 7.06 49.73
N ASP A 137 39.09 7.93 50.12
CA ASP A 137 38.46 8.90 49.24
C ASP A 137 39.48 9.88 48.63
N ALA A 138 40.41 10.39 49.45
CA ALA A 138 41.47 11.28 48.97
C ALA A 138 42.43 10.57 48.00
N ALA A 139 42.80 9.32 48.28
CA ALA A 139 43.65 8.54 47.40
C ALA A 139 42.95 8.23 46.06
N GLU A 140 41.65 7.94 46.08
CA GLU A 140 40.86 7.74 44.86
C GLU A 140 40.74 9.02 44.04
N LEU A 141 40.45 10.16 44.68
CA LEU A 141 40.45 11.47 44.03
C LEU A 141 41.80 11.75 43.36
N CYS A 142 42.93 11.55 44.06
CA CYS A 142 44.26 11.73 43.51
C CYS A 142 44.53 10.83 42.29
N ARG A 143 44.12 9.55 42.33
CA ARG A 143 44.26 8.63 41.18
C ARG A 143 43.45 9.11 39.97
N ARG A 144 42.21 9.60 40.20
CA ARG A 144 41.35 10.17 39.14
C ARG A 144 41.98 11.45 38.55
N VAL A 145 42.51 12.34 39.39
CA VAL A 145 43.23 13.57 38.95
C VAL A 145 44.44 13.21 38.09
N VAL A 146 45.29 12.27 38.54
CA VAL A 146 46.49 11.86 37.80
C VAL A 146 46.13 11.26 36.46
N ARG A 147 45.10 10.39 36.41
CA ARG A 147 44.59 9.83 35.16
C ARG A 147 44.07 10.94 34.23
N PHE A 148 43.25 11.86 34.73
CA PHE A 148 42.72 12.98 33.96
C PHE A 148 43.83 13.88 33.40
N VAL A 149 44.82 14.27 34.20
CA VAL A 149 45.95 15.09 33.75
C VAL A 149 46.81 14.36 32.72
N SER A 150 47.06 13.06 32.90
CA SER A 150 47.83 12.27 31.93
C SER A 150 47.13 12.17 30.57
N LEU A 151 45.81 11.98 30.58
CA LEU A 151 44.97 11.93 29.37
C LEU A 151 44.83 13.31 28.73
N SER A 152 44.70 14.39 29.51
CA SER A 152 44.68 15.76 29.01
C SER A 152 46.00 16.14 28.34
N ARG A 153 47.15 15.74 28.90
CA ARG A 153 48.46 15.94 28.25
C ARG A 153 48.59 15.12 26.95
N ARG A 154 48.06 13.90 26.93
CA ARG A 154 47.99 13.10 25.70
C ARG A 154 47.16 13.79 24.63
N LEU A 155 46.00 14.34 25.00
CA LEU A 155 45.14 15.10 24.10
C LEU A 155 45.85 16.36 23.59
N GLU A 156 46.54 17.12 24.44
CA GLU A 156 47.34 18.29 24.03
C GLU A 156 48.41 17.91 22.99
N GLY A 157 49.07 16.77 23.17
CA GLY A 157 50.02 16.22 22.19
C GLY A 157 49.35 15.86 20.86
N GLN A 158 48.20 15.17 20.89
CA GLN A 158 47.42 14.82 19.70
C GLN A 158 46.92 16.06 18.96
N MET A 159 46.49 17.10 19.68
CA MET A 159 46.04 18.37 19.10
C MET A 159 47.20 19.17 18.47
N ALA A 160 48.39 19.14 19.07
CA ALA A 160 49.59 19.75 18.49
C ALA A 160 50.04 19.03 17.20
N GLU A 161 49.94 17.70 17.18
CA GLU A 161 50.22 16.90 15.98
C GLU A 161 49.23 17.19 14.84
N LEU A 162 47.94 17.41 15.16
CA LEU A 162 46.93 17.86 14.20
C LEU A 162 47.25 19.24 13.63
N GLU A 163 47.67 20.19 14.46
CA GLU A 163 48.04 21.54 14.03
C GLU A 163 49.24 21.53 13.09
N LEU A 164 50.30 20.79 13.45
CA LEU A 164 51.49 20.64 12.63
C LEU A 164 51.12 20.08 11.24
N LYS A 165 50.34 19.00 11.20
CA LYS A 165 49.93 18.36 9.94
C LYS A 165 48.95 19.21 9.12
N SER A 166 48.13 20.05 9.76
CA SER A 166 47.27 21.00 9.07
C SER A 166 48.04 22.13 8.38
N SER A 167 49.17 22.57 8.96
CA SER A 167 50.02 23.63 8.40
C SER A 167 50.85 23.16 7.19
N LEU A 168 51.30 21.91 7.22
CA LEU A 168 52.09 21.26 6.14
C LEU A 168 51.29 21.01 4.85
N GLY A 169 49.95 20.97 4.94
CA GLY A 169 49.07 20.75 3.78
C GLY A 169 48.91 21.96 2.83
N SER A 170 49.57 23.09 3.11
CA SER A 170 49.44 24.32 2.31
C SER A 170 50.51 24.52 1.24
N THR A 171 51.52 23.64 1.12
CA THR A 171 52.72 23.99 0.31
C THR A 171 53.23 22.94 -0.70
N GLN A 172 52.73 21.70 -0.78
CA GLN A 172 53.26 20.74 -1.80
C GLN A 172 52.20 19.76 -2.33
N ALA A 173 52.14 19.63 -3.66
CA ALA A 173 51.08 18.99 -4.42
C ALA A 173 51.26 17.47 -4.66
N SER A 174 50.14 16.75 -4.63
CA SER A 174 49.71 15.66 -5.54
C SER A 174 50.12 14.19 -5.33
N GLN A 175 50.94 13.79 -4.34
CA GLN A 175 51.04 12.36 -3.94
C GLN A 175 51.16 12.14 -2.43
N VAL A 176 51.67 13.13 -1.69
CA VAL A 176 51.78 13.08 -0.22
C VAL A 176 50.44 13.36 0.48
N GLU A 177 49.52 14.08 -0.18
CA GLU A 177 48.19 14.46 0.35
C GLU A 177 47.31 13.26 0.73
N LEU A 178 47.38 12.14 0.02
CA LEU A 178 46.56 10.96 0.31
C LEU A 178 47.02 10.21 1.57
N GLN A 179 48.32 10.25 1.87
CA GLN A 179 48.89 9.64 3.08
C GLN A 179 48.76 10.58 4.28
N THR A 180 48.98 11.89 4.10
CA THR A 180 48.81 12.87 5.18
C THR A 180 47.35 13.05 5.57
N GLY A 181 46.41 12.95 4.61
CA GLY A 181 44.96 12.95 4.87
C GLY A 181 44.51 11.81 5.78
N LYS A 182 44.82 10.55 5.42
CA LYS A 182 44.50 9.37 6.25
C LYS A 182 45.09 9.44 7.65
N VAL A 183 46.31 9.97 7.76
CA VAL A 183 46.96 10.15 9.07
C VAL A 183 46.26 11.25 9.88
N LYS A 184 45.81 12.34 9.24
CA LYS A 184 45.01 13.39 9.90
C LYS A 184 43.67 12.83 10.41
N GLU A 185 43.00 12.00 9.60
CA GLU A 185 41.75 11.32 9.96
C GLU A 185 41.88 10.41 11.19
N LEU A 186 42.98 9.64 11.27
CA LEU A 186 43.25 8.76 12.41
C LEU A 186 43.53 9.57 13.68
N VAL A 187 44.37 10.61 13.60
CA VAL A 187 44.67 11.44 14.78
C VAL A 187 43.43 12.18 15.27
N LEU A 188 42.51 12.59 14.38
CA LEU A 188 41.21 13.17 14.76
C LEU A 188 40.34 12.16 15.52
N ALA A 189 40.24 10.92 15.04
CA ALA A 189 39.48 9.87 15.70
C ALA A 189 40.06 9.50 17.08
N GLU A 190 41.40 9.46 17.20
CA GLU A 190 42.10 9.22 18.47
C GLU A 190 41.91 10.38 19.46
N ALA A 191 41.97 11.63 18.99
CA ALA A 191 41.70 12.82 19.81
C ALA A 191 40.26 12.80 20.33
N ALA A 192 39.28 12.47 19.48
CA ALA A 192 37.88 12.29 19.88
C ALA A 192 37.70 11.20 20.94
N PHE A 193 38.42 10.08 20.83
CA PHE A 193 38.40 9.02 21.83
C PHE A 193 38.98 9.49 23.18
N SER A 194 40.12 10.18 23.15
CA SER A 194 40.70 10.79 24.36
C SER A 194 39.75 11.81 25.01
N ILE A 195 39.01 12.60 24.21
CA ILE A 195 38.00 13.54 24.71
C ILE A 195 36.85 12.79 25.39
N SER A 196 36.32 11.73 24.77
CA SER A 196 35.25 10.93 25.39
C SER A 196 35.70 10.22 26.67
N GLU A 197 36.93 9.72 26.73
CA GLU A 197 37.49 9.14 27.95
C GLU A 197 37.62 10.20 29.07
N LEU A 198 38.06 11.42 28.71
CA LEU A 198 38.15 12.55 29.64
C LEU A 198 36.79 13.02 30.13
N GLU A 199 35.79 13.02 29.25
CA GLU A 199 34.41 13.38 29.58
C GLU A 199 33.75 12.32 30.44
N LYS A 200 33.91 11.04 30.14
CA LYS A 200 33.49 9.96 31.03
C LYS A 200 34.18 10.06 32.38
N LEU A 201 35.46 10.40 32.46
CA LEU A 201 36.12 10.63 33.75
C LEU A 201 35.60 11.87 34.49
N LEU A 202 34.99 12.83 33.77
CA LEU A 202 34.30 13.98 34.33
C LEU A 202 32.84 13.66 34.73
N GLU A 203 32.19 12.73 34.00
CA GLU A 203 30.79 12.32 34.14
C GLU A 203 30.57 11.06 34.99
N VAL A 204 31.59 10.25 35.30
CA VAL A 204 31.43 8.97 36.03
C VAL A 204 30.90 9.20 37.44
N GLU A 205 29.57 9.17 37.48
CA GLU A 205 28.67 8.66 38.49
C GLU A 205 28.01 7.37 37.94
N LEU A 206 27.77 6.41 38.85
CA LEU A 206 26.76 5.35 38.76
C LEU A 206 26.90 4.27 37.67
N GLU A 207 27.75 3.27 37.90
CA GLU A 207 27.47 1.88 37.50
C GLU A 207 28.56 0.94 38.04
N THR A 208 28.50 0.63 39.34
CA THR A 208 28.96 -0.64 39.92
C THR A 208 28.58 -0.62 41.39
N VAL A 209 27.49 -1.31 41.75
CA VAL A 209 27.33 -2.21 42.90
C VAL A 209 25.87 -2.65 42.95
N ALA A 210 25.67 -3.97 43.01
CA ALA A 210 24.40 -4.66 43.10
C ALA A 210 23.51 -4.16 44.26
N PRO A 211 22.18 -4.32 44.19
CA PRO A 211 21.28 -3.85 45.23
C PRO A 211 21.33 -4.83 46.41
N ASN A 212 22.15 -4.53 47.41
CA ASN A 212 21.93 -4.85 48.83
C ASN A 212 23.18 -4.54 49.66
N ALA A 213 23.39 -3.27 50.00
CA ALA A 213 24.08 -2.85 51.22
C ALA A 213 23.88 -1.33 51.46
N LEU A 214 22.94 -1.03 52.36
CA LEU A 214 22.94 0.07 53.35
C LEU A 214 23.25 1.52 52.88
N ALA A 215 22.28 2.38 53.14
CA ALA A 215 22.11 3.79 52.74
C ALA A 215 23.18 4.81 53.17
N ASP A 216 24.33 4.40 53.72
CA ASP A 216 25.39 5.31 54.15
C ASP A 216 26.45 5.59 53.07
N GLN A 217 26.60 4.72 52.06
CA GLN A 217 27.56 4.94 50.97
C GLN A 217 27.09 5.94 49.90
N GLN A 218 25.78 6.19 49.80
CA GLN A 218 25.20 7.13 48.82
C GLN A 218 25.54 8.61 49.08
N LYS A 219 25.98 8.98 50.29
CA LYS A 219 26.41 10.37 50.60
C LYS A 219 27.88 10.65 50.28
N ILE A 220 28.72 9.62 50.15
CA ILE A 220 30.17 9.75 49.95
C ILE A 220 30.48 9.91 48.45
N THR A 221 29.81 9.14 47.60
CA THR A 221 29.96 9.21 46.13
C THR A 221 29.60 10.60 45.57
N ASN A 222 28.51 11.21 46.06
CA ASN A 222 28.04 12.51 45.56
C ASN A 222 28.95 13.70 45.97
N ARG A 223 29.82 13.54 46.98
CA ARG A 223 30.78 14.59 47.39
C ARG A 223 32.05 14.63 46.55
N THR A 224 32.42 13.51 45.92
CA THR A 224 33.67 13.41 45.12
C THR A 224 33.48 13.89 43.67
N ALA A 225 32.28 13.77 43.11
CA ALA A 225 31.94 14.23 41.76
C ALA A 225 31.97 15.77 41.62
N ALA A 226 31.39 16.49 42.58
CA ALA A 226 31.50 17.95 42.65
C ALA A 226 32.93 18.43 42.98
N ALA A 227 33.77 17.56 43.54
CA ALA A 227 35.14 17.92 43.93
C ALA A 227 36.07 18.06 42.72
N MET A 228 36.03 17.15 41.73
CA MET A 228 36.97 17.17 40.58
C MET A 228 36.87 18.44 39.71
N SER A 229 35.66 18.86 39.36
CA SER A 229 35.43 20.09 38.57
C SER A 229 35.70 21.38 39.37
N SER A 230 35.63 21.32 40.70
CA SER A 230 35.91 22.46 41.60
C SER A 230 37.40 22.64 41.93
N LEU A 231 38.27 21.68 41.55
CA LEU A 231 39.71 21.77 41.81
C LEU A 231 40.38 22.79 40.86
N ARG A 232 40.91 23.88 41.43
CA ARG A 232 41.64 24.93 40.69
C ARG A 232 42.77 24.40 39.80
N ALA A 233 43.41 23.29 40.19
CA ALA A 233 44.49 22.67 39.42
C ALA A 233 44.01 21.99 38.12
N ILE A 234 42.74 21.59 38.05
CA ILE A 234 42.16 20.86 36.91
C ILE A 234 41.43 21.81 35.94
N GLN A 235 40.95 22.96 36.43
CA GLN A 235 40.28 24.00 35.64
C GLN A 235 40.96 24.38 34.32
N PRO A 236 42.29 24.62 34.23
CA PRO A 236 42.94 24.94 32.95
C PRO A 236 42.88 23.77 31.95
N HIS A 237 42.99 22.52 32.43
CA HIS A 237 42.89 21.33 31.60
C HIS A 237 41.44 21.09 31.13
N ILE A 238 40.42 21.39 31.95
CA ILE A 238 39.01 21.35 31.51
C ILE A 238 38.77 22.34 30.37
N LEU A 239 39.28 23.57 30.46
CA LEU A 239 39.16 24.55 29.39
C LEU A 239 39.87 24.10 28.12
N ALA A 240 41.05 23.48 28.23
CA ALA A 240 41.78 22.89 27.10
C ALA A 240 41.01 21.73 26.44
N VAL A 241 40.32 20.89 27.22
CA VAL A 241 39.46 19.81 26.70
C VAL A 241 38.26 20.37 25.96
N LEU A 242 37.60 21.42 26.48
CA LEU A 242 36.46 22.05 25.81
C LEU A 242 36.85 22.74 24.50
N THR A 243 38.01 23.42 24.46
CA THR A 243 38.52 24.01 23.21
C THR A 243 38.93 22.95 22.20
N ALA A 244 39.57 21.86 22.65
CA ALA A 244 39.89 20.72 21.81
C ALA A 244 38.63 20.05 21.25
N ARG A 245 37.59 19.84 22.07
CA ARG A 245 36.28 19.31 21.64
C ARG A 245 35.70 20.12 20.49
N LYS A 246 35.58 21.44 20.67
CA LYS A 246 35.04 22.34 19.64
C LYS A 246 35.86 22.30 18.34
N LYS A 247 37.18 22.19 18.45
CA LYS A 247 38.07 22.11 17.28
C LYS A 247 37.94 20.78 16.54
N VAL A 248 37.89 19.66 17.26
CA VAL A 248 37.66 18.33 16.68
C VAL A 248 36.27 18.27 16.03
N GLU A 249 35.25 18.83 16.66
CA GLU A 249 33.89 18.92 16.09
C GLU A 249 33.87 19.72 14.79
N ASN A 250 34.54 20.88 14.73
CA ASN A 250 34.63 21.69 13.51
C ASN A 250 35.37 20.98 12.37
N GLU A 251 36.51 20.34 12.65
CA GLU A 251 37.26 19.58 11.64
C GLU A 251 36.50 18.34 11.19
N MET A 252 35.80 17.65 12.10
CA MET A 252 34.92 16.53 11.79
C MET A 252 33.77 16.97 10.87
N ASN A 253 33.10 18.08 11.17
CA ASN A 253 32.01 18.62 10.33
C ASN A 253 32.52 18.99 8.93
N LYS A 254 33.71 19.61 8.84
CA LYS A 254 34.34 19.89 7.55
C LYS A 254 34.63 18.61 6.76
N MET A 255 35.22 17.62 7.42
CA MET A 255 35.55 16.31 6.84
C MET A 255 34.30 15.57 6.35
N LEU A 256 33.22 15.65 7.10
CA LEU A 256 31.92 15.07 6.77
C LEU A 256 31.26 15.78 5.58
N MET A 257 31.34 17.10 5.50
CA MET A 257 30.86 17.87 4.34
C MET A 257 31.70 17.60 3.09
N ASP A 258 33.03 17.60 3.20
CA ASP A 258 33.94 17.29 2.10
C ASP A 258 33.71 15.84 1.60
N GLY A 259 33.52 14.89 2.52
CA GLY A 259 33.19 13.50 2.19
C GLY A 259 31.86 13.35 1.47
N LEU A 260 30.86 14.17 1.83
CA LEU A 260 29.56 14.17 1.17
C LEU A 260 29.60 14.82 -0.22
N VAL A 261 30.34 15.91 -0.39
CA VAL A 261 30.48 16.62 -1.68
C VAL A 261 31.27 15.77 -2.67
N LEU A 262 32.37 15.15 -2.22
CA LEU A 262 33.23 14.29 -3.05
C LEU A 262 32.70 12.87 -3.21
N LEU A 263 31.63 12.51 -2.47
CA LEU A 263 31.09 11.15 -2.37
C LEU A 263 32.15 10.11 -1.93
N ASP A 264 33.13 10.53 -1.12
CA ASP A 264 34.20 9.68 -0.62
C ASP A 264 33.72 8.90 0.61
N ARG A 265 33.49 7.60 0.40
CA ARG A 265 33.06 6.65 1.44
C ARG A 265 34.06 6.52 2.58
N THR A 266 35.36 6.72 2.32
CA THR A 266 36.41 6.57 3.34
C THR A 266 36.45 7.75 4.30
N LEU A 267 36.32 8.96 3.77
CA LEU A 267 36.26 10.20 4.53
C LEU A 267 34.96 10.32 5.36
N LEU A 268 33.83 9.85 4.79
CA LEU A 268 32.58 9.71 5.53
C LEU A 268 32.71 8.67 6.67
N ALA A 269 33.37 7.55 6.40
CA ALA A 269 33.61 6.52 7.40
C ALA A 269 34.48 7.01 8.58
N SER A 270 35.54 7.79 8.33
CA SER A 270 36.39 8.34 9.39
C SER A 270 35.70 9.46 10.16
N SER A 271 34.87 10.28 9.50
CA SER A 271 34.10 11.33 10.17
C SER A 271 33.00 10.77 11.06
N PHE A 272 32.27 9.74 10.62
CA PHE A 272 31.31 9.04 11.47
C PHE A 272 31.98 8.32 12.64
N GLN A 273 33.18 7.77 12.45
CA GLN A 273 33.95 7.19 13.57
C GLN A 273 34.31 8.26 14.61
N THR A 274 34.71 9.45 14.15
CA THR A 274 35.02 10.59 15.02
C THR A 274 33.75 11.06 15.75
N ALA A 275 32.61 11.15 15.06
CA ALA A 275 31.31 11.51 15.65
C ALA A 275 30.81 10.48 16.67
N TYR A 276 31.03 9.19 16.40
CA TYR A 276 30.73 8.10 17.34
C TYR A 276 31.58 8.21 18.60
N ASN A 277 32.88 8.43 18.44
CA ASN A 277 33.79 8.62 19.57
C ASN A 277 33.36 9.83 20.42
N LEU A 278 32.87 10.91 19.81
CA LEU A 278 32.33 12.09 20.50
C LEU A 278 30.89 11.92 21.05
N SER A 279 30.25 10.76 20.85
CA SER A 279 28.85 10.50 21.24
C SER A 279 27.83 11.49 20.65
N ILE A 280 28.07 11.96 19.43
CA ILE A 280 27.19 12.91 18.69
C ILE A 280 26.76 12.38 17.30
N LEU A 281 26.97 11.09 17.04
CA LEU A 281 26.70 10.46 15.75
C LEU A 281 25.22 10.61 15.34
N ASP A 282 24.30 10.39 16.26
CA ASP A 282 22.84 10.51 16.06
C ASP A 282 22.45 11.92 15.61
N LYS A 283 22.93 12.95 16.33
CA LYS A 283 22.66 14.37 16.04
C LYS A 283 23.30 14.79 14.73
N SER A 284 24.53 14.36 14.46
CA SER A 284 25.26 14.71 13.23
C SER A 284 24.59 14.13 11.99
N VAL A 285 24.19 12.86 12.01
CA VAL A 285 23.46 12.21 10.91
C VAL A 285 22.07 12.85 10.75
N SER A 286 21.36 13.11 11.84
CA SER A 286 20.03 13.75 11.80
C SER A 286 20.09 15.15 11.21
N SER A 287 21.05 15.98 11.65
CA SER A 287 21.26 17.32 11.09
C SER A 287 21.54 17.24 9.60
N LEU A 288 22.44 16.35 9.16
CA LEU A 288 22.81 16.31 7.75
C LEU A 288 21.67 15.86 6.83
N VAL A 289 20.86 14.88 7.26
CA VAL A 289 19.68 14.44 6.51
C VAL A 289 18.65 15.57 6.42
N LEU A 290 18.44 16.31 7.50
CA LEU A 290 17.54 17.46 7.52
C LEU A 290 18.06 18.61 6.67
N ASP A 291 19.36 18.91 6.71
CA ASP A 291 20.00 19.95 5.90
C ASP A 291 19.87 19.62 4.40
N LEU A 292 20.13 18.36 4.00
CA LEU A 292 19.91 17.91 2.62
C LEU A 292 18.44 17.98 2.21
N ALA A 293 17.52 17.63 3.11
CA ALA A 293 16.09 17.71 2.84
C ALA A 293 15.63 19.18 2.68
N GLU A 294 16.14 20.10 3.50
CA GLU A 294 15.85 21.54 3.41
C GLU A 294 16.41 22.14 2.10
N VAL A 295 17.62 21.75 1.69
CA VAL A 295 18.19 22.15 0.40
C VAL A 295 17.28 21.71 -0.74
N VAL A 296 16.80 20.46 -0.72
CA VAL A 296 15.88 19.93 -1.72
C VAL A 296 14.55 20.70 -1.73
N GLN A 297 13.95 20.95 -0.56
CA GLN A 297 12.72 21.73 -0.45
C GLN A 297 12.88 23.12 -1.08
N ASN A 298 13.98 23.81 -0.79
CA ASN A 298 14.26 25.12 -1.35
C ASN A 298 14.46 25.06 -2.87
N ARG A 299 15.12 24.02 -3.40
CA ARG A 299 15.27 23.82 -4.85
C ARG A 299 13.95 23.55 -5.55
N ILE A 300 13.09 22.70 -4.98
CA ILE A 300 11.74 22.43 -5.50
C ILE A 300 10.95 23.75 -5.56
N LYS A 301 10.92 24.50 -4.46
CA LYS A 301 10.22 25.79 -4.39
C LYS A 301 10.74 26.80 -5.42
N MET A 302 12.06 26.89 -5.60
CA MET A 302 12.66 27.77 -6.62
C MET A 302 12.33 27.35 -8.05
N ALA A 303 12.21 26.05 -8.32
CA ALA A 303 11.88 25.54 -9.65
C ALA A 303 10.44 25.88 -10.07
N PHE A 304 9.51 25.90 -9.11
CA PHE A 304 8.10 26.23 -9.32
C PHE A 304 7.74 27.71 -9.04
N ASP A 305 8.69 28.54 -8.58
CA ASP A 305 8.43 29.96 -8.32
C ASP A 305 8.26 30.77 -9.61
N ILE A 306 7.04 31.25 -9.82
CA ILE A 306 6.66 32.06 -10.98
C ILE A 306 7.39 33.40 -11.05
N ASN A 307 7.78 33.98 -9.91
CA ASN A 307 8.49 35.26 -9.91
C ASN A 307 9.92 35.09 -10.40
N SER A 308 10.57 33.99 -10.03
CA SER A 308 11.87 33.61 -10.58
C SER A 308 11.78 33.38 -12.09
N LEU A 309 10.72 32.71 -12.56
CA LEU A 309 10.48 32.45 -13.99
C LEU A 309 10.26 33.75 -14.76
N ALA A 310 9.45 34.66 -14.23
CA ALA A 310 9.16 35.96 -14.84
C ALA A 310 10.41 36.86 -14.93
N ARG A 311 11.27 36.83 -13.92
CA ARG A 311 12.54 37.56 -13.92
C ARG A 311 13.48 37.03 -15.01
N ASP A 312 13.66 35.73 -15.06
CA ASP A 312 14.58 35.09 -16.01
C ASP A 312 14.07 35.25 -17.46
N ALA A 313 12.76 35.15 -17.69
CA ALA A 313 12.16 35.43 -18.99
C ALA A 313 12.26 36.90 -19.41
N GLY A 314 12.23 37.84 -18.45
CA GLY A 314 12.40 39.28 -18.72
C GLY A 314 13.82 39.72 -19.04
N THR A 315 14.84 38.90 -18.76
CA THR A 315 16.26 39.27 -19.02
C THR A 315 16.68 39.20 -20.48
N GLN A 316 15.86 38.65 -21.39
CA GLN A 316 16.15 38.58 -22.83
C GLN A 316 15.28 39.49 -23.72
N GLU A 317 14.42 40.35 -23.18
CA GLU A 317 13.84 41.47 -23.95
C GLU A 317 14.88 42.59 -24.15
N THR A 318 15.98 42.29 -24.86
CA THR A 318 16.84 43.34 -25.41
C THR A 318 16.18 43.91 -26.67
N SER A 319 15.65 45.12 -26.51
CA SER A 319 15.62 46.20 -27.49
C SER A 319 14.59 46.12 -28.63
N THR A 320 13.46 46.82 -28.46
CA THR A 320 13.00 47.91 -29.36
C THR A 320 11.60 48.41 -28.94
N ALA A 321 11.52 49.21 -27.88
CA ALA A 321 10.41 50.14 -27.71
C ALA A 321 10.80 51.29 -26.77
N SER A 322 11.21 52.40 -27.36
CA SER A 322 11.25 53.70 -26.71
C SER A 322 9.82 54.14 -26.38
N GLY A 323 9.43 54.03 -25.11
CA GLY A 323 8.17 54.55 -24.62
C GLY A 323 8.10 54.45 -23.10
N PHE A 324 8.03 55.60 -22.44
CA PHE A 324 7.76 55.70 -21.00
C PHE A 324 6.58 54.79 -20.61
N SER A 325 6.86 53.74 -19.84
CA SER A 325 5.83 52.97 -19.15
C SER A 325 6.28 52.70 -17.73
N TYR A 326 5.38 53.02 -16.79
CA TYR A 326 5.50 52.74 -15.38
C TYR A 326 6.03 51.31 -15.16
N LYS A 327 7.07 51.17 -14.31
CA LYS A 327 7.51 49.89 -13.73
C LYS A 327 6.39 49.36 -12.81
N SER A 328 5.29 48.92 -13.39
CA SER A 328 4.23 48.22 -12.67
C SER A 328 4.59 46.74 -12.59
N ARG A 329 4.61 46.23 -11.36
CA ARG A 329 4.57 44.81 -10.92
C ARG A 329 4.99 43.78 -11.98
N ALA A 330 6.07 43.04 -11.70
CA ALA A 330 6.50 41.89 -12.49
C ALA A 330 5.27 41.10 -12.99
N ARG A 331 5.06 41.07 -14.31
CA ARG A 331 3.92 40.36 -14.89
C ARG A 331 4.08 38.89 -14.51
N THR A 332 3.16 38.38 -13.71
CA THR A 332 3.15 37.00 -13.24
C THR A 332 2.51 36.05 -14.24
N GLU A 333 2.04 36.55 -15.39
CA GLU A 333 1.50 35.73 -16.47
C GLU A 333 2.15 36.10 -17.82
N PRO A 334 2.51 35.10 -18.64
CA PRO A 334 3.10 35.33 -19.96
C PRO A 334 2.09 35.94 -20.92
N SER A 335 2.56 36.84 -21.79
CA SER A 335 1.78 37.27 -22.95
C SER A 335 1.66 36.13 -23.97
N PRO A 336 0.62 36.08 -24.82
CA PRO A 336 0.41 34.98 -25.77
C PRO A 336 1.62 34.67 -26.67
N GLY A 337 2.43 35.68 -27.04
CA GLY A 337 3.66 35.50 -27.81
C GLY A 337 4.87 34.98 -27.00
N ALA A 338 4.88 35.17 -25.69
CA ALA A 338 5.96 34.75 -24.80
C ALA A 338 5.75 33.34 -24.20
N VAL A 339 4.56 32.76 -24.34
CA VAL A 339 4.20 31.42 -23.82
C VAL A 339 5.20 30.32 -24.20
N PRO A 340 5.67 30.19 -25.47
CA PRO A 340 6.61 29.13 -25.83
C PRO A 340 7.98 29.27 -25.13
N HIS A 341 8.46 30.52 -24.99
CA HIS A 341 9.73 30.79 -24.31
C HIS A 341 9.64 30.47 -22.82
N TRP A 342 8.57 30.91 -22.15
CA TRP A 342 8.32 30.59 -20.73
C TRP A 342 8.18 29.08 -20.51
N THR A 343 7.56 28.37 -21.46
CA THR A 343 7.41 26.91 -21.41
C THR A 343 8.78 26.23 -21.45
N ASN A 344 9.65 26.61 -22.40
CA ASN A 344 11.01 26.05 -22.50
C ASN A 344 11.84 26.35 -21.24
N LEU A 345 11.74 27.56 -20.70
CA LEU A 345 12.45 27.95 -19.49
C LEU A 345 11.98 27.15 -18.26
N LEU A 346 10.67 26.92 -18.12
CA LEU A 346 10.10 26.10 -17.06
C LEU A 346 10.63 24.66 -17.14
N TRP A 347 10.61 24.04 -18.32
CA TRP A 347 11.14 22.68 -18.50
C TRP A 347 12.64 22.59 -18.26
N THR A 348 13.40 23.62 -18.61
CA THR A 348 14.84 23.70 -18.32
C THR A 348 15.09 23.74 -16.81
N LYS A 349 14.31 24.54 -16.06
CA LYS A 349 14.36 24.56 -14.58
C LYS A 349 13.96 23.23 -13.95
N LEU A 350 12.91 22.59 -14.47
CA LEU A 350 12.48 21.27 -13.99
C LEU A 350 13.52 20.17 -14.30
N GLY A 351 14.20 20.25 -15.45
CA GLY A 351 15.34 19.37 -15.76
C GLY A 351 16.48 19.54 -14.77
N GLY A 352 16.89 20.79 -14.50
CA GLY A 352 17.90 21.08 -13.48
C GLY A 352 17.48 20.65 -12.06
N LEU A 353 16.19 20.74 -11.73
CA LEU A 353 15.65 20.20 -10.48
C LEU A 353 15.89 18.68 -10.39
N ILE A 354 15.65 17.92 -11.46
CA ILE A 354 15.92 16.47 -11.45
C ILE A 354 17.40 16.17 -11.20
N ASP A 355 18.32 16.95 -11.77
CA ASP A 355 19.76 16.79 -11.53
C ASP A 355 20.11 17.05 -10.06
N ASP A 356 19.57 18.12 -9.47
CA ASP A 356 19.76 18.48 -8.05
C ASP A 356 19.17 17.41 -7.11
N LEU A 357 17.96 16.93 -7.41
CA LEU A 357 17.30 15.85 -6.66
C LEU A 357 18.13 14.57 -6.73
N THR A 358 18.66 14.21 -7.92
CA THR A 358 19.51 13.03 -8.10
C THR A 358 20.75 13.15 -7.24
N SER A 359 21.44 14.30 -7.27
CA SER A 359 22.64 14.56 -6.47
C SER A 359 22.38 14.40 -4.97
N CYS A 360 21.28 14.95 -4.46
CA CYS A 360 20.92 14.83 -3.05
C CYS A 360 20.53 13.39 -2.67
N CYS A 361 19.78 12.68 -3.51
CA CYS A 361 19.46 11.27 -3.29
C CYS A 361 20.73 10.42 -3.18
N VAL A 362 21.66 10.58 -4.12
CA VAL A 362 22.93 9.84 -4.12
C VAL A 362 23.71 10.08 -2.84
N LYS A 363 23.76 11.33 -2.35
CA LYS A 363 24.41 11.69 -1.07
C LYS A 363 23.76 11.00 0.14
N VAL A 364 22.43 10.91 0.19
CA VAL A 364 21.73 10.19 1.27
C VAL A 364 21.98 8.68 1.19
N TYR A 365 22.00 8.12 -0.02
CA TYR A 365 22.31 6.69 -0.22
C TYR A 365 23.75 6.35 0.15
N THR A 366 24.73 7.19 -0.22
CA THR A 366 26.13 6.97 0.18
C THR A 366 26.31 7.09 1.69
N LEU A 367 25.64 8.04 2.33
CA LEU A 367 25.60 8.16 3.80
C LEU A 367 25.05 6.88 4.44
N GLU A 368 23.89 6.38 3.99
CA GLU A 368 23.26 5.19 4.58
C GLU A 368 24.13 3.94 4.36
N GLN A 369 24.74 3.78 3.18
CA GLN A 369 25.66 2.68 2.89
C GLN A 369 26.89 2.68 3.81
N VAL A 370 27.45 3.85 4.11
CA VAL A 370 28.61 3.95 5.02
C VAL A 370 28.20 3.61 6.46
N LEU A 371 27.04 4.07 6.91
CA LEU A 371 26.49 3.75 8.24
C LEU A 371 26.12 2.27 8.39
N GLU A 372 25.72 1.60 7.31
CA GLU A 372 25.42 0.17 7.30
C GLU A 372 26.68 -0.69 7.33
N TRP A 373 27.75 -0.25 6.65
CA TRP A 373 29.01 -0.99 6.61
C TRP A 373 29.89 -0.81 7.86
N LYS A 374 29.89 0.38 8.48
CA LYS A 374 30.68 0.62 9.69
C LYS A 374 30.03 0.00 10.93
N LYS A 375 30.83 -0.80 11.64
CA LYS A 375 30.44 -1.50 12.86
C LYS A 375 31.20 -1.00 14.06
N ASP A 376 30.54 -0.94 15.20
CA ASP A 376 31.20 -0.72 16.46
C ASP A 376 32.11 -1.91 16.82
N SER A 377 33.36 -1.61 17.19
CA SER A 377 34.33 -2.63 17.59
C SER A 377 33.97 -3.32 18.91
N SER A 378 33.12 -2.71 19.73
CA SER A 378 32.75 -3.24 21.06
C SER A 378 31.44 -4.02 21.07
N LYS A 379 30.42 -3.57 20.33
CA LYS A 379 29.07 -4.19 20.29
C LYS A 379 28.78 -4.98 19.02
N GLY A 380 29.57 -4.80 17.95
CA GLY A 380 29.34 -5.45 16.64
C GLY A 380 28.10 -4.96 15.88
N LEU A 381 27.36 -4.01 16.44
CA LEU A 381 26.19 -3.37 15.83
C LEU A 381 26.62 -2.38 14.75
N ASN A 382 25.81 -2.25 13.71
CA ASN A 382 26.04 -1.26 12.66
C ASN A 382 25.78 0.15 13.20
N PHE A 383 26.51 1.15 12.72
CA PHE A 383 26.28 2.55 13.10
C PHE A 383 24.84 2.99 12.80
N LEU A 384 24.23 2.46 11.74
CA LEU A 384 22.81 2.67 11.42
C LEU A 384 21.87 2.18 12.52
N GLU A 385 22.13 1.02 13.12
CA GLU A 385 21.30 0.49 14.21
C GLU A 385 21.47 1.33 15.48
N ILE A 386 22.67 1.86 15.73
CA ILE A 386 22.93 2.77 16.85
C ILE A 386 22.16 4.08 16.69
N VAL A 387 22.08 4.62 15.46
CA VAL A 387 21.33 5.85 15.17
C VAL A 387 19.81 5.64 15.28
N ILE A 388 19.29 4.45 14.93
CA ILE A 388 17.84 4.15 14.98
C ILE A 388 17.38 3.69 16.38
N SER A 389 18.23 2.95 17.11
CA SER A 389 17.93 2.45 18.47
C SER A 389 18.30 3.44 19.58
N GLY A 390 19.17 4.40 19.29
CA GLY A 390 19.44 5.53 20.15
C GLY A 390 18.19 6.38 20.29
N ASN A 391 17.79 6.66 21.52
CA ASN A 391 16.50 7.27 21.87
C ASN A 391 16.40 8.78 21.50
N THR A 392 16.93 9.19 20.37
CA THR A 392 17.14 10.58 19.99
C THR A 392 17.04 10.80 18.47
N THR A 393 15.94 11.46 18.08
CA THR A 393 15.67 12.20 16.84
C THR A 393 15.28 11.49 15.53
N LEU A 394 15.81 10.31 15.17
CA LEU A 394 15.41 9.62 13.93
C LEU A 394 14.76 8.25 14.21
N GLU A 395 13.42 8.19 14.21
CA GLU A 395 12.66 6.93 14.38
C GLU A 395 12.73 6.01 13.14
N LYS A 396 13.03 6.57 11.97
CA LYS A 396 13.08 5.85 10.69
C LYS A 396 14.46 5.99 10.03
N ARG A 397 14.74 5.14 9.03
CA ARG A 397 15.99 5.20 8.25
C ARG A 397 16.19 6.57 7.58
N PRO A 398 17.44 7.07 7.46
CA PRO A 398 17.75 8.32 6.76
C PRO A 398 17.07 8.47 5.39
N ARG A 399 17.12 7.44 4.54
CA ARG A 399 16.43 7.46 3.23
C ARG A 399 14.92 7.69 3.35
N THR A 400 14.27 7.08 4.34
CA THR A 400 12.81 7.16 4.47
C THR A 400 12.38 8.56 4.89
N VAL A 401 13.10 9.20 5.81
CA VAL A 401 12.84 10.59 6.22
C VAL A 401 13.06 11.54 5.05
N PHE A 402 14.12 11.33 4.28
CA PHE A 402 14.41 12.13 3.10
C PHE A 402 13.33 11.97 2.01
N TRP A 403 12.92 10.75 1.68
CA TRP A 403 11.87 10.49 0.69
C TRP A 403 10.49 10.99 1.13
N ASP A 404 10.13 10.83 2.40
CA ASP A 404 8.89 11.40 2.98
C ASP A 404 8.88 12.92 2.76
N THR A 405 10.00 13.57 3.06
CA THR A 405 10.15 15.03 2.95
C THR A 405 10.15 15.50 1.49
N LEU A 406 10.85 14.79 0.61
CA LEU A 406 10.91 15.07 -0.83
C LEU A 406 9.53 14.93 -1.48
N CYS A 407 8.83 13.83 -1.22
CA CYS A 407 7.50 13.59 -1.79
C CYS A 407 6.49 14.64 -1.31
N SER A 408 6.50 14.97 -0.02
CA SER A 408 5.65 16.01 0.56
C SER A 408 5.94 17.39 -0.04
N ALA A 409 7.22 17.71 -0.28
CA ALA A 409 7.62 18.98 -0.90
C ALA A 409 7.16 19.07 -2.36
N ILE A 410 7.33 18.01 -3.15
CA ILE A 410 6.84 17.96 -4.53
C ILE A 410 5.32 18.12 -4.57
N GLU A 411 4.58 17.36 -3.75
CA GLU A 411 3.11 17.42 -3.71
C GLU A 411 2.63 18.84 -3.35
N LYS A 412 3.22 19.43 -2.31
CA LYS A 412 2.88 20.78 -1.86
C LYS A 412 3.15 21.83 -2.94
N GLU A 413 4.36 21.85 -3.50
CA GLU A 413 4.75 22.89 -4.46
C GLU A 413 4.04 22.71 -5.81
N VAL A 414 3.81 21.47 -6.29
CA VAL A 414 3.02 21.23 -7.52
C VAL A 414 1.58 21.71 -7.33
N THR A 415 0.95 21.41 -6.18
CA THR A 415 -0.43 21.84 -5.91
C THR A 415 -0.54 23.34 -5.68
N GLU A 416 0.43 23.96 -5.01
CA GLU A 416 0.46 25.41 -4.76
C GLU A 416 0.74 26.18 -6.06
N ALA A 417 1.72 25.76 -6.86
CA ALA A 417 2.04 26.39 -8.14
C ALA A 417 0.91 26.26 -9.16
N ALA A 418 0.22 25.10 -9.20
CA ALA A 418 -0.95 24.91 -10.07
C ALA A 418 -2.16 25.77 -9.65
N ARG A 419 -2.27 26.14 -8.37
CA ARG A 419 -3.29 27.09 -7.89
C ARG A 419 -2.88 28.55 -8.11
N ALA A 420 -1.60 28.86 -7.95
CA ALA A 420 -1.09 30.22 -8.03
C ALA A 420 -0.97 30.73 -9.47
N SER A 421 -0.75 29.84 -10.45
CA SER A 421 -0.57 30.21 -11.85
C SER A 421 -1.36 29.33 -12.81
N ASN A 422 -2.25 29.97 -13.58
CA ASN A 422 -2.95 29.31 -14.69
C ASN A 422 -1.97 28.81 -15.77
N PHE A 423 -0.91 29.56 -16.05
CA PHE A 423 0.10 29.17 -17.04
C PHE A 423 0.82 27.88 -16.62
N ILE A 424 1.29 27.79 -15.38
CA ILE A 424 1.98 26.58 -14.88
C ILE A 424 1.00 25.40 -14.88
N ASN A 425 -0.22 25.59 -14.37
CA ASN A 425 -1.24 24.54 -14.34
C ASN A 425 -1.56 24.01 -15.75
N GLN A 426 -1.81 24.90 -16.71
CA GLN A 426 -2.08 24.52 -18.09
C GLN A 426 -0.87 23.82 -18.72
N THR A 427 0.34 24.33 -18.51
CA THR A 427 1.56 23.77 -19.11
C THR A 427 1.86 22.36 -18.58
N LEU A 428 1.82 22.19 -17.25
CA LEU A 428 2.05 20.91 -16.59
C LEU A 428 0.95 19.88 -16.91
N THR A 429 -0.32 20.31 -16.97
CA THR A 429 -1.43 19.43 -17.36
C THR A 429 -1.35 19.04 -18.83
N THR A 430 -1.03 19.96 -19.74
CA THR A 430 -0.92 19.65 -21.19
C THR A 430 0.21 18.67 -21.45
N SER A 431 1.35 18.89 -20.81
CA SER A 431 2.60 18.17 -21.08
C SER A 431 2.98 17.25 -19.92
N TYR A 432 1.98 16.71 -19.22
CA TYR A 432 2.19 15.72 -18.16
C TYR A 432 3.06 14.53 -18.61
N PRO A 433 2.87 13.96 -19.83
CA PRO A 433 3.80 12.97 -20.39
C PRO A 433 5.28 13.38 -20.33
N HIS A 434 5.60 14.66 -20.54
CA HIS A 434 6.96 15.14 -20.49
C HIS A 434 7.51 15.19 -19.06
N LEU A 435 6.70 15.65 -18.10
CA LEU A 435 7.04 15.62 -16.68
C LEU A 435 7.28 14.18 -16.20
N LEU A 436 6.44 13.25 -16.62
CA LEU A 436 6.58 11.84 -16.27
C LEU A 436 7.89 11.24 -16.83
N ARG A 437 8.30 11.61 -18.04
CA ARG A 437 9.61 11.22 -18.60
C ARG A 437 10.79 11.73 -17.77
N LEU A 438 10.71 12.96 -17.24
CA LEU A 438 11.74 13.50 -16.34
C LEU A 438 11.84 12.68 -15.04
N PHE A 439 10.70 12.25 -14.48
CA PHE A 439 10.71 11.36 -13.32
C PHE A 439 11.25 9.96 -13.65
N HIS A 440 10.93 9.39 -14.83
CA HIS A 440 11.54 8.12 -15.22
C HIS A 440 13.06 8.21 -15.39
N ASP A 441 13.57 9.30 -15.97
CA ASP A 441 15.01 9.57 -16.05
C ASP A 441 15.62 9.65 -14.65
N PHE A 442 15.00 10.41 -13.74
CA PHE A 442 15.37 10.48 -12.32
C PHE A 442 15.51 9.10 -11.66
N PHE A 443 14.50 8.23 -11.77
CA PHE A 443 14.55 6.89 -11.17
C PHE A 443 15.60 6.01 -11.84
N SER A 444 15.81 6.13 -13.15
CA SER A 444 16.83 5.37 -13.87
C SER A 444 18.24 5.67 -13.34
N ARG A 445 18.52 6.95 -13.04
CA ARG A 445 19.80 7.39 -12.47
C ARG A 445 19.98 6.90 -11.02
N ILE A 446 18.92 6.89 -10.22
CA ILE A 446 18.95 6.38 -8.83
C ILE A 446 19.07 4.85 -8.77
N SER A 447 18.57 4.13 -9.78
CA SER A 447 18.67 2.67 -9.90
C SER A 447 20.09 2.14 -9.69
N LEU A 448 21.08 2.86 -10.21
CA LEU A 448 22.49 2.49 -10.11
C LEU A 448 23.00 2.42 -8.66
N HIS A 449 22.42 3.22 -7.75
CA HIS A 449 22.86 3.33 -6.36
C HIS A 449 22.06 2.48 -5.38
N THR A 450 20.85 2.07 -5.75
CA THR A 450 19.90 1.35 -4.88
C THR A 450 19.91 -0.15 -5.10
N HIS A 451 20.60 -0.63 -6.14
CA HIS A 451 20.56 -2.02 -6.64
C HIS A 451 19.15 -2.54 -6.96
N THR A 452 18.12 -1.69 -6.88
CA THR A 452 16.77 -1.96 -7.31
C THR A 452 16.66 -1.53 -8.77
N THR A 453 16.41 -2.50 -9.66
CA THR A 453 16.07 -2.21 -11.05
C THR A 453 14.67 -1.61 -11.08
N TYR A 454 14.57 -0.31 -11.30
CA TYR A 454 13.27 0.35 -11.52
C TYR A 454 12.77 -0.04 -12.90
N ASN A 455 11.88 -1.02 -12.96
CA ASN A 455 11.31 -1.54 -14.19
C ASN A 455 9.79 -1.45 -14.15
N GLN A 456 9.15 -1.52 -15.31
CA GLN A 456 7.68 -1.48 -15.45
C GLN A 456 6.94 -2.56 -14.64
N LEU A 457 7.62 -3.63 -14.24
CA LEU A 457 7.08 -4.73 -13.43
C LEU A 457 7.41 -4.62 -11.94
N ILE A 458 8.39 -3.79 -11.55
CA ILE A 458 8.86 -3.65 -10.17
C ILE A 458 8.97 -2.16 -9.87
N GLN A 459 7.92 -1.62 -9.23
CA GLN A 459 7.92 -0.26 -8.70
C GLN A 459 8.40 -0.29 -7.25
N SER A 460 9.42 0.51 -6.93
CA SER A 460 9.80 0.72 -5.54
C SER A 460 8.75 1.59 -4.83
N LEU A 461 8.72 1.54 -3.49
CA LEU A 461 7.82 2.36 -2.70
C LEU A 461 8.03 3.86 -2.98
N GLU A 462 9.28 4.28 -3.15
CA GLU A 462 9.70 5.66 -3.42
C GLU A 462 9.18 6.16 -4.78
N MET A 463 9.21 5.32 -5.81
CA MET A 463 8.61 5.62 -7.12
C MET A 463 7.09 5.78 -7.01
N VAL A 464 6.42 4.92 -6.26
CA VAL A 464 4.96 5.02 -6.07
C VAL A 464 4.60 6.30 -5.30
N MET A 465 5.35 6.64 -4.26
CA MET A 465 5.11 7.84 -3.45
C MET A 465 5.30 9.14 -4.25
N THR A 466 6.36 9.21 -5.04
CA THR A 466 6.64 10.36 -5.92
C THR A 466 5.61 10.49 -7.05
N LEU A 467 5.23 9.42 -7.73
CA LEU A 467 4.18 9.47 -8.76
C LEU A 467 2.82 9.83 -8.14
N ARG A 468 2.54 9.36 -6.92
CA ARG A 468 1.35 9.76 -6.17
C ARG A 468 1.33 11.25 -5.86
N ALA A 469 2.47 11.85 -5.52
CA ALA A 469 2.59 13.30 -5.29
C ALA A 469 2.18 14.14 -6.51
N VAL A 470 2.25 13.57 -7.72
CA VAL A 470 1.93 14.24 -8.98
C VAL A 470 0.60 13.75 -9.60
N SER A 471 -0.09 12.80 -8.96
CA SER A 471 -1.32 12.16 -9.47
C SER A 471 -2.48 13.13 -9.78
N LEU A 472 -2.53 14.29 -9.12
CA LEU A 472 -3.52 15.33 -9.44
C LEU A 472 -3.36 15.83 -10.88
N LEU A 473 -2.12 15.97 -11.36
CA LEU A 473 -1.85 16.38 -12.74
C LEU A 473 -2.21 15.27 -13.73
N GLU A 474 -1.99 14.00 -13.38
CA GLU A 474 -2.42 12.87 -14.19
C GLU A 474 -3.95 12.88 -14.37
N SER A 475 -4.70 13.01 -13.27
CA SER A 475 -6.17 13.07 -13.34
C SER A 475 -6.67 14.26 -14.18
N SER A 476 -6.00 15.41 -14.06
CA SER A 476 -6.31 16.60 -14.86
C SER A 476 -5.98 16.41 -16.35
N TYR A 477 -4.87 15.74 -16.65
CA TYR A 477 -4.48 15.36 -18.01
C TYR A 477 -5.48 14.38 -18.63
N LEU A 478 -5.88 13.34 -17.91
CA LEU A 478 -6.85 12.35 -18.37
C LEU A 478 -8.23 12.99 -18.61
N ASN A 479 -8.69 13.88 -17.72
CA ASN A 479 -9.93 14.62 -17.91
C ASN A 479 -9.88 15.51 -19.16
N ARG A 480 -8.76 16.22 -19.36
CA ARG A 480 -8.57 17.03 -20.57
C ARG A 480 -8.54 16.19 -21.84
N SER A 481 -7.80 15.08 -21.84
CA SER A 481 -7.72 14.16 -22.98
C SER A 481 -9.12 13.64 -23.32
N THR A 482 -9.90 13.25 -22.31
CA THR A 482 -11.31 12.83 -22.45
C THR A 482 -12.18 13.92 -23.06
N ASN A 483 -12.06 15.16 -22.59
CA ASN A 483 -12.80 16.29 -23.15
C ASN A 483 -12.42 16.55 -24.61
N LYS A 484 -11.13 16.52 -24.94
CA LYS A 484 -10.63 16.70 -26.31
C LYS A 484 -11.13 15.59 -27.25
N MET A 485 -11.12 14.34 -26.80
CA MET A 485 -11.68 13.21 -27.55
C MET A 485 -13.20 13.34 -27.72
N SER A 486 -13.91 13.72 -26.66
CA SER A 486 -15.37 13.95 -26.67
C SER A 486 -15.76 15.10 -27.61
N GLU A 487 -15.02 16.20 -27.62
CA GLU A 487 -15.21 17.31 -28.57
C GLU A 487 -14.98 16.85 -30.01
N ALA A 488 -13.90 16.09 -30.26
CA ALA A 488 -13.61 15.52 -31.57
C ALA A 488 -14.72 14.56 -32.06
N SER A 489 -15.40 13.87 -31.14
CA SER A 489 -16.53 12.98 -31.46
C SER A 489 -17.73 13.70 -32.07
N ASN A 490 -17.86 15.02 -31.88
CA ASN A 490 -18.92 15.82 -32.50
C ASN A 490 -18.54 16.29 -33.93
N GLY A 491 -17.29 16.10 -34.34
CA GLY A 491 -16.77 16.46 -35.66
C GLY A 491 -16.83 15.32 -36.67
N ARG A 492 -15.89 15.32 -37.63
CA ARG A 492 -15.74 14.24 -38.62
C ARG A 492 -15.16 12.98 -37.96
N PRO A 493 -15.60 11.77 -38.37
CA PRO A 493 -15.12 10.51 -37.80
C PRO A 493 -13.61 10.29 -38.00
N GLU A 494 -13.04 10.80 -39.11
CA GLU A 494 -11.60 10.76 -39.38
C GLU A 494 -10.81 11.56 -38.33
N ASN A 495 -11.27 12.78 -38.02
CA ASN A 495 -10.65 13.62 -37.01
C ASN A 495 -10.78 13.00 -35.62
N PHE A 496 -11.94 12.42 -35.31
CA PHE A 496 -12.14 11.72 -34.05
C PHE A 496 -11.15 10.55 -33.90
N ALA A 497 -11.08 9.67 -34.90
CA ALA A 497 -10.18 8.53 -34.88
C ALA A 497 -8.69 8.93 -34.82
N ALA A 498 -8.29 9.99 -35.54
CA ALA A 498 -6.93 10.54 -35.46
C ALA A 498 -6.61 11.10 -34.05
N VAL A 499 -7.56 11.78 -33.41
CA VAL A 499 -7.39 12.28 -32.04
C VAL A 499 -7.24 11.12 -31.05
N LEU A 500 -8.05 10.06 -31.17
CA LEU A 500 -7.91 8.86 -30.33
C LEU A 500 -6.50 8.25 -30.43
N GLY A 501 -5.99 8.10 -31.67
CA GLY A 501 -4.64 7.59 -31.92
C GLY A 501 -3.54 8.48 -31.32
N ASN A 502 -3.62 9.79 -31.54
CA ASN A 502 -2.65 10.75 -31.03
C ASN A 502 -2.56 10.76 -29.49
N GLU A 503 -3.70 10.62 -28.79
CA GLU A 503 -3.71 10.57 -27.32
C GLU A 503 -3.11 9.26 -26.80
N LEU A 504 -3.34 8.12 -27.47
CA LEU A 504 -2.70 6.84 -27.15
C LEU A 504 -1.19 6.88 -27.38
N ASP A 505 -0.76 7.43 -28.52
CA ASP A 505 0.66 7.53 -28.88
C ASP A 505 1.43 8.46 -27.93
N ALA A 506 0.81 9.55 -27.47
CA ALA A 506 1.40 10.45 -26.49
C ALA A 506 1.73 9.74 -25.16
N ALA A 507 0.94 8.74 -24.78
CA ALA A 507 1.14 7.95 -23.57
C ALA A 507 2.09 6.76 -23.78
N ARG A 508 2.34 6.30 -25.03
CA ARG A 508 2.98 5.01 -25.40
C ARG A 508 4.23 4.61 -24.60
N PHE A 509 5.01 5.57 -24.13
CA PHE A 509 6.24 5.34 -23.40
C PHE A 509 6.06 4.78 -21.98
N ASP A 510 4.91 5.01 -21.33
CA ASP A 510 4.63 4.55 -19.96
C ASP A 510 3.41 3.59 -19.92
N PRO A 511 3.57 2.31 -19.52
CA PRO A 511 2.50 1.33 -19.57
C PRO A 511 1.29 1.67 -18.69
N LEU A 512 1.50 2.31 -17.53
CA LEU A 512 0.41 2.67 -16.64
C LEU A 512 -0.42 3.81 -17.24
N LEU A 513 0.24 4.84 -17.76
CA LEU A 513 -0.42 5.96 -18.42
C LEU A 513 -1.17 5.50 -19.68
N VAL A 514 -0.56 4.66 -20.53
CA VAL A 514 -1.26 4.13 -21.73
C VAL A 514 -2.49 3.33 -21.32
N LYS A 515 -2.39 2.53 -20.25
CA LYS A 515 -3.52 1.75 -19.74
C LYS A 515 -4.66 2.65 -19.26
N SER A 516 -4.34 3.75 -18.57
CA SER A 516 -5.32 4.76 -18.16
C SER A 516 -5.94 5.47 -19.36
N VAL A 517 -5.13 5.91 -20.35
CA VAL A 517 -5.63 6.56 -21.57
C VAL A 517 -6.47 5.59 -22.42
N ALA A 518 -6.08 4.32 -22.54
CA ALA A 518 -6.84 3.31 -23.27
C ALA A 518 -8.22 3.07 -22.67
N ARG A 519 -8.36 3.14 -21.34
CA ARG A 519 -9.68 3.09 -20.68
C ARG A 519 -10.53 4.31 -21.03
N GLN A 520 -9.96 5.50 -21.06
CA GLN A 520 -10.67 6.72 -21.48
C GLN A 520 -11.08 6.65 -22.97
N VAL A 521 -10.19 6.19 -23.84
CA VAL A 521 -10.48 5.97 -25.27
C VAL A 521 -11.64 5.01 -25.43
N ARG A 522 -11.63 3.88 -24.71
CA ARG A 522 -12.72 2.90 -24.71
C ARG A 522 -14.04 3.56 -24.31
N GLU A 523 -14.07 4.27 -23.18
CA GLU A 523 -15.30 4.91 -22.68
C GLU A 523 -15.85 5.96 -23.66
N VAL A 524 -15.00 6.87 -24.16
CA VAL A 524 -15.43 7.90 -25.13
C VAL A 524 -15.93 7.27 -26.43
N THR A 525 -15.26 6.22 -26.89
CA THR A 525 -15.63 5.49 -28.12
C THR A 525 -16.96 4.75 -27.94
N GLU A 526 -17.16 4.06 -26.82
CA GLU A 526 -18.43 3.38 -26.51
C GLU A 526 -19.58 4.38 -26.40
N ASN A 527 -19.36 5.52 -25.73
CA ASN A 527 -20.35 6.59 -25.65
C ASN A 527 -20.70 7.18 -27.03
N TYR A 528 -19.70 7.35 -27.91
CA TYR A 528 -19.93 7.77 -29.29
C TYR A 528 -20.77 6.74 -30.06
N PHE A 529 -20.44 5.45 -29.96
CA PHE A 529 -21.19 4.38 -30.64
C PHE A 529 -22.62 4.23 -30.11
N GLN A 530 -22.85 4.34 -28.81
CA GLN A 530 -24.20 4.33 -28.23
C GLN A 530 -25.04 5.54 -28.66
N ARG A 531 -24.43 6.74 -28.76
CA ARG A 531 -25.09 7.92 -29.32
C ARG A 531 -25.49 7.70 -30.78
N LEU A 532 -24.65 7.05 -31.57
CA LEU A 532 -24.97 6.69 -32.95
C LEU A 532 -26.06 5.62 -33.02
N ASP A 533 -26.02 4.59 -32.18
CA ASP A 533 -27.04 3.54 -32.06
C ASP A 533 -28.43 4.14 -31.79
N SER A 534 -28.52 5.11 -30.87
CA SER A 534 -29.79 5.82 -30.56
C SER A 534 -30.37 6.63 -31.73
N ARG A 535 -29.56 6.92 -32.75
CA ARG A 535 -29.98 7.70 -33.93
C ARG A 535 -30.44 6.81 -35.09
N ILE A 536 -30.26 5.50 -35.00
CA ILE A 536 -30.60 4.55 -36.06
C ILE A 536 -32.12 4.51 -36.26
N ALA A 537 -32.54 4.66 -37.50
CA ALA A 537 -33.95 4.49 -37.88
C ALA A 537 -34.24 3.00 -38.06
N THR A 538 -34.92 2.37 -37.09
CA THR A 538 -35.18 0.92 -37.04
C THR A 538 -36.54 0.48 -37.58
N GLN A 539 -37.45 1.43 -37.84
CA GLN A 539 -38.79 1.10 -38.36
C GLN A 539 -38.69 0.47 -39.75
N TYR A 540 -39.48 -0.59 -40.01
CA TYR A 540 -39.48 -1.32 -41.28
C TYR A 540 -39.68 -0.43 -42.53
N GLN A 541 -40.50 0.62 -42.39
CA GLN A 541 -40.76 1.61 -43.45
C GLN A 541 -39.50 2.38 -43.87
N ASN A 542 -38.50 2.49 -42.98
CA ASN A 542 -37.23 3.17 -43.23
C ASN A 542 -36.20 2.27 -43.91
N THR A 543 -36.48 0.98 -44.09
CA THR A 543 -35.61 0.03 -44.81
C THR A 543 -36.23 -0.40 -46.14
N TYR A 544 -37.47 0.00 -46.41
CA TYR A 544 -38.21 -0.36 -47.63
C TYR A 544 -37.58 0.29 -48.87
N LEU A 545 -37.44 -0.47 -49.96
CA LEU A 545 -36.75 -0.05 -51.20
C LEU A 545 -37.77 0.41 -52.25
N SER A 546 -38.58 1.42 -51.92
CA SER A 546 -39.58 1.97 -52.84
C SER A 546 -39.20 3.35 -53.36
N GLY A 547 -39.29 3.50 -54.68
CA GLY A 547 -38.97 4.72 -55.40
C GLY A 547 -37.57 4.70 -56.02
N PRO A 548 -37.25 5.67 -56.89
CA PRO A 548 -35.99 5.71 -57.63
C PRO A 548 -34.83 6.31 -56.82
N VAL A 549 -35.05 6.78 -55.60
CA VAL A 549 -34.05 7.48 -54.77
C VAL A 549 -34.10 6.96 -53.33
N VAL A 550 -32.92 6.86 -52.70
CA VAL A 550 -32.77 6.40 -51.32
C VAL A 550 -33.40 7.41 -50.36
N THR A 551 -34.16 6.89 -49.39
CA THR A 551 -34.86 7.72 -48.41
C THR A 551 -33.87 8.40 -47.46
N GLN A 552 -34.24 9.56 -46.91
CA GLN A 552 -33.38 10.28 -45.95
C GLN A 552 -33.03 9.44 -44.71
N ALA A 553 -33.91 8.53 -44.29
CA ALA A 553 -33.65 7.60 -43.19
C ALA A 553 -32.56 6.56 -43.55
N GLN A 554 -32.57 6.04 -44.78
CA GLN A 554 -31.54 5.13 -45.29
C GLN A 554 -30.20 5.86 -45.44
N ILE A 555 -30.19 7.09 -45.99
CA ILE A 555 -28.96 7.90 -46.10
C ILE A 555 -28.33 8.08 -44.72
N LYS A 556 -29.13 8.48 -43.73
CA LYS A 556 -28.67 8.64 -42.34
C LYS A 556 -28.09 7.35 -41.76
N ASN A 557 -28.77 6.21 -41.95
CA ASN A 557 -28.28 4.92 -41.46
C ASN A 557 -26.96 4.51 -42.13
N LEU A 558 -26.80 4.75 -43.44
CA LEU A 558 -25.56 4.46 -44.18
C LEU A 558 -24.40 5.38 -43.75
N GLU A 559 -24.66 6.67 -43.51
CA GLU A 559 -23.67 7.59 -42.94
C GLU A 559 -23.21 7.15 -41.55
N ILE A 560 -24.15 6.70 -40.69
CA ILE A 560 -23.83 6.11 -39.39
C ILE A 560 -22.93 4.88 -39.57
N PHE A 561 -23.31 3.94 -40.44
CA PHE A 561 -22.51 2.74 -40.74
C PHE A 561 -21.07 3.10 -41.16
N ASN A 562 -20.90 4.01 -42.11
CA ASN A 562 -19.57 4.42 -42.58
C ASN A 562 -18.72 5.08 -41.49
N SER A 563 -19.36 5.87 -40.62
CA SER A 563 -18.68 6.52 -39.49
C SER A 563 -18.19 5.48 -38.46
N LEU A 564 -19.03 4.49 -38.13
CA LEU A 564 -18.67 3.38 -37.24
C LEU A 564 -17.52 2.57 -37.82
N GLN A 565 -17.62 2.19 -39.10
CA GLN A 565 -16.57 1.43 -39.77
C GLN A 565 -15.25 2.20 -39.85
N GLN A 566 -15.27 3.53 -40.08
CA GLN A 566 -14.04 4.33 -40.09
C GLN A 566 -13.33 4.27 -38.75
N VAL A 567 -14.06 4.52 -37.67
CA VAL A 567 -13.48 4.57 -36.32
C VAL A 567 -13.00 3.18 -35.91
N ALA A 568 -13.80 2.14 -36.17
CA ALA A 568 -13.46 0.75 -35.86
C ALA A 568 -12.20 0.26 -36.58
N LEU A 569 -12.09 0.48 -37.90
CA LEU A 569 -10.91 0.11 -38.70
C LEU A 569 -9.66 0.87 -38.27
N THR A 570 -9.80 2.18 -38.01
CA THR A 570 -8.68 3.00 -37.57
C THR A 570 -8.17 2.53 -36.21
N LEU A 571 -9.07 2.23 -35.26
CA LEU A 571 -8.71 1.67 -33.95
C LEU A 571 -8.06 0.29 -34.08
N SER A 572 -8.59 -0.60 -34.93
CA SER A 572 -7.97 -1.91 -35.14
C SER A 572 -6.57 -1.82 -35.73
N ASN A 573 -6.34 -0.88 -36.65
CA ASN A 573 -5.03 -0.65 -37.25
C ASN A 573 -4.03 -0.14 -36.20
N PHE A 574 -4.41 0.85 -35.40
CA PHE A 574 -3.55 1.35 -34.33
C PHE A 574 -3.21 0.26 -33.31
N LEU A 575 -4.18 -0.58 -32.93
CA LEU A 575 -3.98 -1.64 -31.95
C LEU A 575 -2.95 -2.70 -32.37
N SER A 576 -2.65 -2.84 -33.67
CA SER A 576 -1.68 -3.82 -34.15
C SER A 576 -0.28 -3.65 -33.55
N GLU A 577 0.10 -2.42 -33.20
CA GLU A 577 1.43 -2.08 -32.65
C GLU A 577 1.52 -2.12 -31.12
N TYR A 578 0.41 -2.35 -30.41
CA TYR A 578 0.34 -2.30 -28.95
C TYR A 578 0.40 -3.68 -28.29
N ASN A 579 0.74 -3.71 -27.01
CA ASN A 579 0.74 -4.93 -26.19
C ASN A 579 -0.67 -5.51 -26.04
N GLU A 580 -0.76 -6.84 -25.83
CA GLU A 580 -2.04 -7.55 -25.68
C GLU A 580 -2.94 -6.99 -24.57
N GLU A 581 -2.37 -6.50 -23.45
CA GLU A 581 -3.16 -5.87 -22.38
C GLU A 581 -4.00 -4.68 -22.87
N ILE A 582 -3.46 -3.86 -23.76
CA ILE A 582 -4.13 -2.67 -24.29
C ILE A 582 -5.17 -3.08 -25.32
N LYS A 583 -4.85 -4.07 -26.16
CA LYS A 583 -5.80 -4.67 -27.11
C LYS A 583 -7.05 -5.19 -26.39
N VAL A 584 -6.88 -5.92 -25.29
CA VAL A 584 -7.99 -6.44 -24.48
C VAL A 584 -8.88 -5.33 -23.93
N ILE A 585 -8.32 -4.16 -23.59
CA ILE A 585 -9.10 -3.03 -23.06
C ILE A 585 -9.98 -2.40 -24.14
N ILE A 586 -9.49 -2.24 -25.38
CA ILE A 586 -10.21 -1.54 -26.46
C ILE A 586 -11.08 -2.49 -27.30
N GLN A 587 -10.79 -3.79 -27.32
CA GLN A 587 -11.54 -4.79 -28.09
C GLN A 587 -13.08 -4.75 -27.88
N PRO A 588 -13.61 -4.53 -26.66
CA PRO A 588 -15.05 -4.40 -26.45
C PRO A 588 -15.69 -3.27 -27.28
N SER A 589 -15.02 -2.13 -27.43
CA SER A 589 -15.52 -1.01 -28.25
C SER A 589 -15.63 -1.41 -29.72
N ILE A 590 -14.67 -2.16 -30.25
CA ILE A 590 -14.70 -2.65 -31.64
C ILE A 590 -15.85 -3.67 -31.82
N ARG A 591 -16.06 -4.56 -30.84
CA ARG A 591 -17.21 -5.50 -30.87
C ARG A 591 -18.53 -4.75 -30.87
N LEU A 592 -18.68 -3.73 -30.03
CA LEU A 592 -19.87 -2.89 -29.99
C LEU A 592 -20.10 -2.16 -31.32
N ALA A 593 -19.04 -1.67 -31.98
CA ALA A 593 -19.16 -1.09 -33.32
C ALA A 593 -19.75 -2.09 -34.31
N ASN A 594 -19.23 -3.32 -34.33
CA ASN A 594 -19.70 -4.39 -35.21
C ASN A 594 -21.16 -4.77 -34.92
N GLU A 595 -21.56 -4.86 -33.66
CA GLU A 595 -22.94 -5.13 -33.26
C GLU A 595 -23.90 -4.03 -33.71
N VAL A 596 -23.52 -2.76 -33.59
CA VAL A 596 -24.34 -1.62 -34.06
C VAL A 596 -24.40 -1.57 -35.58
N MET A 597 -23.28 -1.86 -36.26
CA MET A 597 -23.24 -1.96 -37.73
C MET A 597 -24.18 -3.07 -38.24
N ASP A 598 -24.21 -4.22 -37.57
CA ASP A 598 -25.10 -5.34 -37.89
C ASP A 598 -26.59 -4.97 -37.83
N LYS A 599 -26.99 -4.09 -36.90
CA LYS A 599 -28.37 -3.60 -36.80
C LYS A 599 -28.80 -2.77 -38.02
N ILE A 600 -27.85 -2.20 -38.76
CA ILE A 600 -28.12 -1.44 -40.00
C ILE A 600 -28.01 -2.36 -41.22
N PHE A 601 -26.94 -3.17 -41.26
CA PHE A 601 -26.59 -3.95 -42.43
C PHE A 601 -27.53 -5.14 -42.66
N LYS A 602 -27.87 -5.91 -41.61
CA LYS A 602 -28.74 -7.10 -41.73
C LYS A 602 -30.16 -6.77 -42.22
N PRO A 603 -30.86 -5.73 -41.70
CA PRO A 603 -32.17 -5.36 -42.23
C PRO A 603 -32.11 -4.89 -43.68
N LEU A 604 -31.05 -4.19 -44.08
CA LEU A 604 -30.85 -3.74 -45.45
C LEU A 604 -30.66 -4.93 -46.39
N GLN A 605 -29.82 -5.90 -46.03
CA GLN A 605 -29.66 -7.16 -46.76
C GLN A 605 -30.99 -7.91 -46.93
N LEU A 606 -31.75 -8.06 -45.85
CA LEU A 606 -33.05 -8.73 -45.88
C LEU A 606 -34.07 -7.99 -46.76
N SER A 607 -34.06 -6.65 -46.75
CA SER A 607 -34.93 -5.83 -47.60
C SER A 607 -34.58 -6.01 -49.08
N ILE A 608 -33.29 -5.99 -49.43
CA ILE A 608 -32.82 -6.26 -50.80
C ILE A 608 -33.28 -7.64 -51.26
N LYS A 609 -33.03 -8.70 -50.47
CA LYS A 609 -33.43 -10.07 -50.81
C LYS A 609 -34.94 -10.20 -51.03
N ARG A 610 -35.76 -9.65 -50.11
CA ARG A 610 -37.22 -9.67 -50.23
C ARG A 610 -37.72 -8.97 -51.49
N GLU A 611 -37.17 -7.80 -51.81
CA GLU A 611 -37.58 -7.01 -52.98
C GLU A 611 -37.20 -7.67 -54.30
N LEU A 612 -36.02 -8.29 -54.37
CA LEU A 612 -35.60 -9.08 -55.53
C LEU A 612 -36.48 -10.32 -55.69
N SER A 613 -36.75 -11.07 -54.62
CA SER A 613 -37.63 -12.24 -54.64
C SER A 613 -39.07 -11.89 -55.05
N MET A 614 -39.63 -10.79 -54.53
CA MET A 614 -40.95 -10.30 -54.95
C MET A 614 -40.97 -9.96 -56.44
N THR A 615 -39.94 -9.31 -56.98
CA THR A 615 -39.86 -9.02 -58.42
C THR A 615 -39.71 -10.29 -59.26
N LEU A 616 -38.91 -11.28 -58.82
CA LEU A 616 -38.76 -12.57 -59.50
C LEU A 616 -40.05 -13.39 -59.49
N SER A 617 -40.83 -13.37 -58.41
CA SER A 617 -42.09 -14.11 -58.32
C SER A 617 -43.12 -13.72 -59.40
N LYS A 618 -43.06 -12.48 -59.89
CA LYS A 618 -43.91 -11.98 -60.99
C LYS A 618 -43.69 -12.75 -62.30
N MET A 619 -42.57 -13.47 -62.46
CA MET A 619 -42.27 -14.34 -63.61
C MET A 619 -43.42 -15.32 -63.93
N HIS A 620 -44.12 -15.80 -62.88
CA HIS A 620 -45.22 -16.77 -62.97
C HIS A 620 -46.56 -16.17 -63.43
N GLY A 621 -46.77 -14.86 -63.20
CA GLY A 621 -48.04 -14.18 -63.48
C GLY A 621 -48.09 -13.35 -64.77
N VAL A 622 -46.97 -13.19 -65.49
CA VAL A 622 -46.84 -12.25 -66.61
C VAL A 622 -47.55 -12.75 -67.88
N ARG A 623 -48.59 -12.01 -68.31
CA ARG A 623 -49.08 -11.96 -69.69
C ARG A 623 -48.20 -11.00 -70.50
N VAL A 624 -47.58 -11.48 -71.56
CA VAL A 624 -46.60 -10.72 -72.35
C VAL A 624 -47.26 -9.50 -73.00
N SER A 625 -46.60 -8.33 -72.89
CA SER A 625 -46.94 -7.15 -73.67
C SER A 625 -46.50 -7.37 -75.11
N ALA A 626 -47.44 -7.40 -76.05
CA ALA A 626 -47.15 -7.45 -77.47
C ALA A 626 -46.38 -6.17 -77.87
N GLY A 627 -45.06 -6.25 -78.02
CA GLY A 627 -44.26 -5.17 -78.63
C GLY A 627 -42.88 -4.85 -78.02
N SER A 628 -42.44 -5.47 -76.93
CA SER A 628 -41.09 -5.26 -76.40
C SER A 628 -40.42 -6.59 -76.05
N GLY A 629 -39.19 -6.79 -76.53
CA GLY A 629 -38.44 -8.04 -76.41
C GLY A 629 -37.91 -8.38 -75.01
N SER A 630 -38.32 -7.65 -73.96
CA SER A 630 -37.97 -7.94 -72.56
C SER A 630 -39.22 -8.07 -71.71
N SER A 631 -39.20 -8.99 -70.76
CA SER A 631 -40.30 -9.21 -69.84
C SER A 631 -40.40 -8.04 -68.84
N LEU A 632 -41.63 -7.64 -68.49
CA LEU A 632 -41.88 -6.47 -67.62
C LEU A 632 -41.20 -6.61 -66.24
N TYR A 633 -41.17 -7.83 -65.69
CA TYR A 633 -40.49 -8.09 -64.41
C TYR A 633 -38.97 -7.95 -64.53
N MET A 634 -38.38 -8.22 -65.70
CA MET A 634 -36.95 -8.08 -65.94
C MET A 634 -36.52 -6.63 -66.14
N GLN A 635 -37.39 -5.80 -66.73
CA GLN A 635 -37.22 -4.34 -66.71
C GLN A 635 -37.30 -3.78 -65.28
N GLU A 636 -38.25 -4.25 -64.48
CA GLU A 636 -38.34 -3.89 -63.06
C GLU A 636 -37.09 -4.35 -62.29
N LEU A 637 -36.60 -5.57 -62.53
CA LEU A 637 -35.38 -6.09 -61.92
C LEU A 637 -34.15 -5.25 -62.27
N SER A 638 -33.94 -4.96 -63.55
CA SER A 638 -32.85 -4.08 -64.01
C SER A 638 -32.90 -2.71 -63.33
N SER A 639 -34.10 -2.12 -63.22
CA SER A 639 -34.27 -0.83 -62.53
C SER A 639 -33.90 -0.90 -61.04
N LYS A 640 -34.27 -1.99 -60.35
CA LYS A 640 -33.93 -2.23 -58.93
C LYS A 640 -32.45 -2.51 -58.73
N LEU A 641 -31.82 -3.31 -59.58
CA LEU A 641 -30.37 -3.57 -59.52
C LEU A 641 -29.57 -2.29 -59.77
N ASN A 642 -29.98 -1.47 -60.74
CA ASN A 642 -29.37 -0.17 -60.97
C ASN A 642 -29.57 0.77 -59.78
N PHE A 643 -30.74 0.80 -59.15
CA PHE A 643 -30.98 1.54 -57.91
C PHE A 643 -30.06 1.08 -56.77
N ILE A 644 -29.97 -0.23 -56.51
CA ILE A 644 -29.11 -0.79 -55.46
C ILE A 644 -27.64 -0.41 -55.73
N ARG A 645 -27.19 -0.53 -56.98
CA ARG A 645 -25.82 -0.19 -57.39
C ARG A 645 -25.52 1.30 -57.24
N GLN A 646 -26.33 2.14 -57.88
CA GLN A 646 -26.03 3.57 -58.03
C GLN A 646 -26.35 4.38 -56.78
N GLU A 647 -27.35 3.97 -55.98
CA GLU A 647 -27.78 4.77 -54.85
C GLU A 647 -27.39 4.19 -53.48
N LEU A 648 -27.40 2.87 -53.29
CA LEU A 648 -27.08 2.25 -52.00
C LEU A 648 -25.59 1.87 -51.90
N LEU A 649 -25.10 1.08 -52.86
CA LEU A 649 -23.75 0.52 -52.81
C LEU A 649 -22.66 1.58 -52.97
N LEU A 650 -22.88 2.63 -53.78
CA LEU A 650 -21.94 3.76 -53.89
C LEU A 650 -21.79 4.55 -52.58
N ARG A 651 -22.77 4.45 -51.67
CA ARG A 651 -22.72 5.12 -50.37
C ARG A 651 -22.05 4.27 -49.30
N LEU A 652 -21.75 3.00 -49.56
CA LEU A 652 -21.02 2.12 -48.64
C LEU A 652 -19.52 2.16 -48.95
N LYS A 653 -18.71 1.89 -47.92
CA LYS A 653 -17.27 1.65 -48.11
C LYS A 653 -17.00 0.35 -48.85
N ILE A 654 -15.81 0.26 -49.45
CA ILE A 654 -15.40 -0.79 -50.40
C ILE A 654 -15.61 -2.21 -49.82
N GLU A 655 -15.11 -2.48 -48.62
CA GLU A 655 -15.18 -3.82 -47.99
C GLU A 655 -16.63 -4.31 -47.80
N ALA A 656 -17.50 -3.44 -47.29
CA ALA A 656 -18.91 -3.78 -47.06
C ALA A 656 -19.70 -3.84 -48.38
N ARG A 657 -19.30 -3.03 -49.37
CA ARG A 657 -19.89 -3.02 -50.71
C ARG A 657 -19.62 -4.33 -51.44
N GLU A 658 -18.40 -4.85 -51.41
CA GLU A 658 -18.04 -6.11 -52.07
C GLU A 658 -18.77 -7.31 -51.48
N SER A 659 -18.80 -7.40 -50.15
CA SER A 659 -19.55 -8.46 -49.45
C SER A 659 -21.04 -8.45 -49.83
N LEU A 660 -21.67 -7.27 -49.85
CA LEU A 660 -23.07 -7.13 -50.23
C LEU A 660 -23.32 -7.46 -51.71
N LEU A 661 -22.40 -7.07 -52.60
CA LEU A 661 -22.45 -7.35 -54.04
C LEU A 661 -22.46 -8.85 -54.31
N VAL A 662 -21.51 -9.59 -53.73
CA VAL A 662 -21.38 -11.04 -53.91
C VAL A 662 -22.62 -11.75 -53.34
N GLU A 663 -23.01 -11.44 -52.11
CA GLU A 663 -24.16 -12.09 -51.46
C GLU A 663 -25.47 -11.84 -52.20
N THR A 664 -25.68 -10.60 -52.69
CA THR A 664 -26.88 -10.25 -53.47
C THR A 664 -26.90 -10.98 -54.81
N THR A 665 -25.75 -11.14 -55.46
CA THR A 665 -25.62 -11.83 -56.75
C THR A 665 -25.88 -13.32 -56.62
N GLN A 666 -25.28 -13.98 -55.64
CA GLN A 666 -25.52 -15.41 -55.36
C GLN A 666 -27.00 -15.67 -55.04
N TYR A 667 -27.62 -14.81 -54.22
CA TYR A 667 -29.05 -14.92 -53.92
C TYR A 667 -29.91 -14.76 -55.18
N LEU A 668 -29.61 -13.76 -56.01
CA LEU A 668 -30.37 -13.48 -57.23
C LEU A 668 -30.31 -14.64 -58.23
N LEU A 669 -29.12 -15.16 -58.50
CA LEU A 669 -28.92 -16.28 -59.43
C LEU A 669 -29.67 -17.54 -58.96
N ARG A 670 -29.52 -17.91 -57.69
CA ARG A 670 -30.19 -19.08 -57.11
C ARG A 670 -31.71 -18.94 -57.11
N SER A 671 -32.21 -17.79 -56.66
CA SER A 671 -33.66 -17.53 -56.60
C SER A 671 -34.27 -17.48 -58.02
N PHE A 672 -33.56 -16.90 -59.00
CA PHE A 672 -33.99 -16.90 -60.40
C PHE A 672 -34.09 -18.32 -60.96
N LEU A 673 -33.05 -19.15 -60.81
CA LEU A 673 -33.05 -20.53 -61.30
C LEU A 673 -34.16 -21.35 -60.67
N LEU A 674 -34.43 -21.13 -59.38
CA LEU A 674 -35.50 -21.81 -58.68
C LEU A 674 -36.88 -21.41 -59.24
N HIS A 675 -37.15 -20.11 -59.41
CA HIS A 675 -38.38 -19.65 -60.05
C HIS A 675 -38.50 -20.13 -61.50
N ALA A 676 -37.41 -20.11 -62.28
CA ALA A 676 -37.41 -20.55 -63.68
C ALA A 676 -37.72 -22.05 -63.81
N SER A 677 -37.23 -22.88 -62.87
CA SER A 677 -37.49 -24.33 -62.84
C SER A 677 -38.94 -24.72 -62.57
N LEU A 678 -39.75 -23.79 -62.03
CA LEU A 678 -41.15 -24.01 -61.66
C LEU A 678 -42.14 -23.53 -62.75
N MET A 679 -41.65 -22.96 -63.84
CA MET A 679 -42.48 -22.40 -64.91
C MET A 679 -43.29 -23.47 -65.63
N THR A 680 -44.62 -23.45 -65.49
CA THR A 680 -45.53 -24.41 -66.14
C THR A 680 -46.66 -23.68 -66.88
N PRO A 681 -47.10 -24.13 -68.08
CA PRO A 681 -46.55 -25.19 -68.93
C PRO A 681 -45.34 -24.74 -69.79
N LEU A 682 -44.37 -25.64 -70.03
CA LEU A 682 -43.21 -25.41 -70.90
C LEU A 682 -43.57 -25.48 -72.40
N THR A 683 -44.20 -24.44 -72.91
CA THR A 683 -44.37 -24.21 -74.36
C THR A 683 -43.09 -23.69 -75.02
N GLU A 684 -42.94 -23.84 -76.34
CA GLU A 684 -41.81 -23.24 -77.10
C GLU A 684 -41.67 -21.74 -76.84
N PHE A 685 -42.79 -21.04 -76.71
CA PHE A 685 -42.81 -19.62 -76.35
C PHE A 685 -42.18 -19.36 -74.97
N THR A 686 -42.54 -20.14 -73.95
CA THR A 686 -41.96 -20.00 -72.59
C THR A 686 -40.49 -20.37 -72.53
N LYS A 687 -40.04 -21.38 -73.31
CA LYS A 687 -38.62 -21.75 -73.40
C LYS A 687 -37.79 -20.61 -74.00
N LEU A 688 -38.24 -20.03 -75.11
CA LEU A 688 -37.57 -18.89 -75.75
C LEU A 688 -37.58 -17.65 -74.85
N ARG A 689 -38.69 -17.41 -74.12
CA ARG A 689 -38.77 -16.32 -73.13
C ARG A 689 -37.74 -16.49 -72.01
N LEU A 690 -37.68 -17.66 -71.38
CA LEU A 690 -36.71 -17.92 -70.31
C LEU A 690 -35.27 -17.82 -70.80
N ALA A 691 -34.98 -18.30 -72.02
CA ALA A 691 -33.67 -18.17 -72.63
C ALA A 691 -33.27 -16.70 -72.86
N SER A 692 -34.22 -15.86 -73.29
CA SER A 692 -34.01 -14.42 -73.43
C SER A 692 -33.82 -13.74 -72.07
N ASP A 693 -34.66 -14.07 -71.09
CA ASP A 693 -34.58 -13.51 -69.73
C ASP A 693 -33.27 -13.91 -69.03
N LEU A 694 -32.75 -15.13 -69.25
CA LEU A 694 -31.44 -15.58 -68.75
C LEU A 694 -30.27 -14.77 -69.33
N VAL A 695 -30.30 -14.48 -70.64
CA VAL A 695 -29.28 -13.62 -71.29
C VAL A 695 -29.35 -12.20 -70.74
N GLN A 696 -30.56 -11.68 -70.56
CA GLN A 696 -30.76 -10.36 -69.99
C GLN A 696 -30.26 -10.32 -68.54
N LEU A 697 -30.56 -11.34 -67.72
CA LEU A 697 -30.07 -11.44 -66.35
C LEU A 697 -28.54 -11.50 -66.31
N GLU A 698 -27.90 -12.33 -67.14
CA GLU A 698 -26.43 -12.41 -67.24
C GLU A 698 -25.81 -11.04 -67.53
N PHE A 699 -26.39 -10.31 -68.48
CA PHE A 699 -25.95 -8.96 -68.83
C PHE A 699 -26.14 -7.96 -67.67
N GLU A 700 -27.31 -7.94 -67.04
CA GLU A 700 -27.60 -7.03 -65.91
C GLU A 700 -26.71 -7.32 -64.69
N ILE A 701 -26.45 -8.59 -64.37
CA ILE A 701 -25.53 -8.95 -63.28
C ILE A 701 -24.09 -8.59 -63.63
N THR A 702 -23.66 -8.81 -64.87
CA THR A 702 -22.32 -8.39 -65.32
C THR A 702 -22.15 -6.88 -65.18
N GLN A 703 -23.18 -6.09 -65.49
CA GLN A 703 -23.18 -4.65 -65.23
C GLN A 703 -23.23 -4.32 -63.73
N PHE A 704 -23.94 -5.10 -62.94
CA PHE A 704 -24.03 -4.92 -61.49
C PHE A 704 -22.66 -5.12 -60.81
N LEU A 705 -21.89 -6.09 -61.30
CA LEU A 705 -20.56 -6.46 -60.82
C LEU A 705 -19.40 -5.63 -61.39
N SER A 706 -19.63 -4.76 -62.38
CA SER A 706 -18.59 -4.12 -63.22
C SER A 706 -17.51 -3.26 -62.50
N SER A 707 -17.50 -3.24 -61.17
CA SER A 707 -16.50 -2.59 -60.32
C SER A 707 -15.66 -3.56 -59.48
N SER A 708 -16.00 -4.84 -59.42
CA SER A 708 -15.24 -5.86 -58.70
C SER A 708 -14.41 -6.65 -59.69
N GLU A 709 -13.09 -6.68 -59.49
CA GLU A 709 -12.18 -7.54 -60.26
C GLU A 709 -12.61 -9.01 -60.10
N GLU A 710 -12.32 -9.83 -61.12
CA GLU A 710 -12.75 -11.22 -61.33
C GLU A 710 -13.00 -12.03 -60.04
N ASN A 711 -14.25 -12.07 -59.58
CA ASN A 711 -14.66 -12.89 -58.44
C ASN A 711 -14.79 -14.36 -58.87
N SER A 712 -13.71 -15.13 -58.70
CA SER A 712 -13.71 -16.59 -58.85
C SER A 712 -14.84 -17.28 -58.07
N GLU A 713 -15.27 -16.70 -56.94
CA GLU A 713 -16.36 -17.22 -56.10
C GLU A 713 -17.75 -17.25 -56.78
N LEU A 714 -17.96 -16.52 -57.88
CA LEU A 714 -19.24 -16.45 -58.60
C LEU A 714 -19.24 -17.28 -59.88
N GLU A 715 -18.10 -17.84 -60.29
CA GLU A 715 -17.96 -18.54 -61.57
C GLU A 715 -18.89 -19.76 -61.66
N ASP A 716 -18.96 -20.56 -60.58
CA ASP A 716 -19.84 -21.72 -60.48
C ASP A 716 -21.33 -21.34 -60.63
N ASP A 717 -21.76 -20.22 -60.01
CA ASP A 717 -23.16 -19.78 -60.08
C ASP A 717 -23.51 -19.27 -61.51
N PHE A 718 -22.57 -18.64 -62.22
CA PHE A 718 -22.74 -18.27 -63.64
C PHE A 718 -22.73 -19.49 -64.56
N GLU A 719 -21.88 -20.48 -64.28
CA GLU A 719 -21.83 -21.72 -65.03
C GLU A 719 -23.14 -22.50 -64.89
N SER A 720 -23.67 -22.60 -63.66
CA SER A 720 -24.99 -23.17 -63.36
C SER A 720 -26.10 -22.55 -64.21
N MET A 721 -26.10 -21.22 -64.33
CA MET A 721 -27.07 -20.49 -65.15
C MET A 721 -26.93 -20.79 -66.65
N ARG A 722 -25.70 -20.82 -67.18
CA ARG A 722 -25.42 -21.17 -68.58
C ARG A 722 -25.82 -22.60 -68.91
N ASN A 723 -25.51 -23.53 -68.01
CA ASN A 723 -25.88 -24.95 -68.12
C ASN A 723 -27.40 -25.14 -68.03
N PHE A 724 -28.09 -24.40 -67.16
CA PHE A 724 -29.56 -24.41 -67.10
C PHE A 724 -30.19 -23.87 -68.39
N ARG A 725 -29.62 -22.83 -69.01
CA ARG A 725 -30.08 -22.33 -70.31
C ARG A 725 -30.02 -23.41 -71.39
N GLN A 726 -28.96 -24.22 -71.41
CA GLN A 726 -28.85 -25.36 -72.32
C GLN A 726 -29.89 -26.45 -71.99
N LEU A 727 -30.05 -26.76 -70.70
CA LEU A 727 -31.00 -27.76 -70.19
C LEU A 727 -32.45 -27.49 -70.62
N ILE A 728 -32.87 -26.23 -70.81
CA ILE A 728 -34.22 -25.89 -71.25
C ILE A 728 -34.55 -26.50 -72.63
N PHE A 729 -33.59 -26.55 -73.56
CA PHE A 729 -33.77 -27.00 -74.95
C PHE A 729 -33.28 -28.42 -75.22
N MET A 730 -32.65 -29.08 -74.26
CA MET A 730 -32.23 -30.46 -74.41
C MET A 730 -33.44 -31.39 -74.41
N ASP A 731 -33.69 -32.12 -75.48
CA ASP A 731 -34.76 -33.11 -75.54
C ASP A 731 -34.23 -34.56 -75.38
N ASP A 732 -32.91 -34.77 -75.47
CA ASP A 732 -32.26 -36.08 -75.33
C ASP A 732 -31.92 -36.39 -73.85
N TYR A 733 -32.44 -37.51 -73.36
CA TYR A 733 -32.26 -37.97 -71.98
C TYR A 733 -30.79 -38.26 -71.61
N LYS A 734 -29.96 -38.68 -72.58
CA LYS A 734 -28.55 -39.00 -72.32
C LYS A 734 -27.71 -37.76 -72.02
N GLN A 735 -27.97 -36.68 -72.75
CA GLN A 735 -27.29 -35.40 -72.57
C GLN A 735 -27.64 -34.78 -71.21
N ILE A 736 -28.88 -34.99 -70.75
CA ILE A 736 -29.34 -34.54 -69.44
C ILE A 736 -28.66 -35.37 -68.33
N GLU A 737 -28.50 -36.67 -68.51
CA GLU A 737 -27.79 -37.53 -67.56
C GLU A 737 -26.29 -37.17 -67.45
N GLU A 738 -25.64 -36.78 -68.55
CA GLU A 738 -24.28 -36.27 -68.56
C GLU A 738 -24.15 -34.90 -67.85
N LEU A 739 -25.06 -33.97 -68.09
CA LEU A 739 -25.09 -32.69 -67.34
C LEU A 739 -25.32 -32.90 -65.84
N ILE A 740 -26.18 -33.85 -65.46
CA ILE A 740 -26.40 -34.24 -64.07
C ILE A 740 -25.12 -34.81 -63.44
N MET A 741 -24.27 -35.49 -64.22
CA MET A 741 -22.99 -36.03 -63.73
C MET A 741 -21.94 -34.95 -63.48
N ILE A 742 -21.96 -33.86 -64.24
CA ILE A 742 -21.03 -32.73 -64.10
C ILE A 742 -21.30 -31.95 -62.80
N GLY A 743 -22.54 -31.95 -62.30
CA GLY A 743 -22.88 -31.42 -60.98
C GLY A 743 -22.90 -29.89 -60.88
N SER A 744 -22.92 -29.18 -62.01
CA SER A 744 -22.84 -27.72 -62.09
C SER A 744 -24.15 -26.99 -61.77
N ILE A 745 -25.30 -27.68 -61.76
CA ILE A 745 -26.62 -27.11 -61.43
C ILE A 745 -27.13 -27.72 -60.12
N GLU A 746 -27.80 -26.90 -59.28
CA GLU A 746 -28.42 -27.38 -58.05
C GLU A 746 -29.44 -28.51 -58.34
N GLU A 747 -29.30 -29.63 -57.63
CA GLU A 747 -30.11 -30.85 -57.83
C GLU A 747 -31.62 -30.58 -57.74
N LEU A 748 -32.02 -29.63 -56.89
CA LEU A 748 -33.42 -29.23 -56.72
C LEU A 748 -33.99 -28.58 -57.99
N VAL A 749 -33.20 -27.73 -58.64
CA VAL A 749 -33.56 -27.03 -59.89
C VAL A 749 -33.76 -28.06 -61.01
N ILE A 750 -32.88 -29.06 -61.08
CA ILE A 750 -32.99 -30.18 -62.04
C ILE A 750 -34.26 -30.98 -61.77
N LEU A 751 -34.54 -31.35 -60.52
CA LEU A 751 -35.73 -32.11 -60.14
C LEU A 751 -37.02 -31.38 -60.52
N HIS A 752 -37.14 -30.09 -60.22
CA HIS A 752 -38.30 -29.30 -60.63
C HIS A 752 -38.47 -29.31 -62.15
N HIS A 753 -37.41 -29.03 -62.91
CA HIS A 753 -37.45 -28.98 -64.37
C HIS A 753 -37.89 -30.31 -64.99
N LEU A 754 -37.39 -31.43 -64.46
CA LEU A 754 -37.79 -32.76 -64.92
C LEU A 754 -39.27 -33.06 -64.62
N ILE A 755 -39.79 -32.64 -63.45
CA ILE A 755 -41.21 -32.79 -63.09
C ILE A 755 -42.11 -31.98 -64.03
N VAL A 756 -41.70 -30.75 -64.37
CA VAL A 756 -42.46 -29.90 -65.29
C VAL A 756 -42.55 -30.52 -66.69
N ARG A 757 -41.47 -31.14 -67.19
CA ARG A 757 -41.44 -31.83 -68.48
C ARG A 757 -42.33 -33.06 -68.53
N ASP A 758 -42.56 -33.68 -67.38
CA ASP A 758 -43.47 -34.82 -67.22
C ASP A 758 -44.95 -34.40 -67.14
N HIS A 759 -45.23 -33.09 -67.16
CA HIS A 759 -46.59 -32.52 -67.00
C HIS A 759 -47.29 -32.94 -65.70
N ILE A 760 -46.53 -33.34 -64.69
CA ILE A 760 -47.03 -33.74 -63.37
C ILE A 760 -47.19 -32.49 -62.48
N LYS A 761 -48.13 -32.53 -61.52
CA LYS A 761 -48.32 -31.43 -60.57
C LYS A 761 -47.08 -31.23 -59.70
N LEU A 762 -46.58 -30.00 -59.63
CA LEU A 762 -45.44 -29.63 -58.81
C LEU A 762 -45.78 -29.69 -57.30
N PRO A 763 -44.77 -29.78 -56.41
CA PRO A 763 -44.98 -29.84 -54.96
C PRO A 763 -45.88 -28.73 -54.40
N HIS A 764 -45.69 -27.49 -54.88
CA HIS A 764 -46.49 -26.35 -54.46
C HIS A 764 -47.98 -26.50 -54.86
N GLN A 765 -48.26 -27.09 -56.02
CA GLN A 765 -49.63 -27.30 -56.52
C GLN A 765 -50.37 -28.38 -55.71
N ILE A 766 -49.66 -29.39 -55.22
CA ILE A 766 -50.23 -30.44 -54.35
C ILE A 766 -50.54 -29.90 -52.95
N ASN A 767 -49.64 -29.06 -52.43
CA ASN A 767 -49.77 -28.47 -51.10
C ASN A 767 -50.57 -27.16 -51.08
N GLN A 768 -51.10 -26.72 -52.24
CA GLN A 768 -51.88 -25.49 -52.42
C GLN A 768 -51.12 -24.21 -52.03
N TRP A 769 -49.80 -24.19 -52.25
CA TRP A 769 -48.96 -23.01 -52.09
C TRP A 769 -48.83 -22.26 -53.41
N SER A 770 -48.70 -20.94 -53.34
CA SER A 770 -48.20 -20.15 -54.47
C SER A 770 -46.74 -20.49 -54.76
N GLU A 771 -46.29 -20.23 -55.98
CA GLU A 771 -44.89 -20.42 -56.39
C GLU A 771 -43.96 -19.60 -55.50
N ALA A 772 -44.36 -18.37 -55.14
CA ALA A 772 -43.63 -17.49 -54.23
C ALA A 772 -43.51 -18.06 -52.81
N GLU A 773 -44.60 -18.60 -52.25
CA GLU A 773 -44.57 -19.25 -50.93
C GLU A 773 -43.69 -20.50 -50.93
N TYR A 774 -43.69 -21.26 -52.02
CA TYR A 774 -42.83 -22.43 -52.16
C TYR A 774 -41.35 -22.05 -52.24
N VAL A 775 -40.99 -21.08 -53.08
CA VAL A 775 -39.60 -20.58 -53.17
C VAL A 775 -39.13 -20.09 -51.81
N ARG A 776 -39.97 -19.30 -51.12
CA ARG A 776 -39.68 -18.83 -49.77
C ARG A 776 -39.50 -19.97 -48.77
N TRP A 777 -40.35 -21.00 -48.82
CA TRP A 777 -40.20 -22.18 -47.96
C TRP A 777 -38.88 -22.90 -48.22
N VAL A 778 -38.48 -23.05 -49.49
CA VAL A 778 -37.20 -23.65 -49.85
C VAL A 778 -36.04 -22.82 -49.29
N GLU A 779 -36.09 -21.49 -49.45
CA GLU A 779 -35.08 -20.57 -48.90
C GLU A 779 -34.98 -20.64 -47.37
N GLU A 780 -36.11 -20.80 -46.65
CA GLU A 780 -36.15 -20.94 -45.19
C GLU A 780 -35.69 -22.33 -44.68
N HIS A 781 -35.68 -23.36 -45.52
CA HIS A 781 -35.28 -24.74 -45.18
C HIS A 781 -34.01 -25.16 -45.93
N PRO A 782 -32.79 -24.76 -45.50
CA PRO A 782 -31.53 -25.05 -46.20
C PRO A 782 -31.12 -26.52 -46.20
N VAL A 783 -31.73 -27.34 -45.35
CA VAL A 783 -31.41 -28.77 -45.23
C VAL A 783 -31.89 -29.52 -46.47
N LYS A 784 -30.93 -30.00 -47.26
CA LYS A 784 -31.18 -30.71 -48.53
C LYS A 784 -32.17 -31.87 -48.40
N SER A 785 -32.06 -32.68 -47.35
CA SER A 785 -32.91 -33.86 -47.14
C SER A 785 -34.39 -33.52 -47.04
N ASP A 786 -34.73 -32.38 -46.45
CA ASP A 786 -36.12 -32.03 -46.17
C ASP A 786 -36.81 -31.50 -47.44
N ARG A 787 -36.08 -30.74 -48.26
CA ARG A 787 -36.53 -30.34 -49.61
C ARG A 787 -36.80 -31.56 -50.50
N ILE A 788 -35.90 -32.54 -50.49
CA ILE A 788 -36.01 -33.75 -51.32
C ILE A 788 -37.12 -34.68 -50.80
N LYS A 789 -37.34 -34.78 -49.48
CA LYS A 789 -38.48 -35.52 -48.91
C LYS A 789 -39.80 -34.94 -49.40
N LEU A 790 -39.97 -33.62 -49.38
CA LEU A 790 -41.18 -32.97 -49.88
C LEU A 790 -41.44 -33.33 -51.35
N ILE A 791 -40.42 -33.25 -52.20
CA ILE A 791 -40.52 -33.63 -53.62
C ILE A 791 -40.90 -35.11 -53.78
N ASN A 792 -40.30 -36.01 -52.99
CA ASN A 792 -40.63 -37.43 -52.99
C ASN A 792 -42.09 -37.70 -52.61
N GLU A 793 -42.56 -37.06 -51.55
CA GLU A 793 -43.95 -37.18 -51.10
C GLU A 793 -44.90 -36.66 -52.18
N SER A 794 -44.60 -35.52 -52.79
CA SER A 794 -45.37 -34.95 -53.89
C SER A 794 -45.41 -35.88 -55.12
N LEU A 795 -44.28 -36.46 -55.51
CA LEU A 795 -44.21 -37.44 -56.61
C LEU A 795 -45.01 -38.71 -56.30
N SER A 796 -44.88 -39.25 -55.09
CA SER A 796 -45.64 -40.44 -54.67
C SER A 796 -47.16 -40.21 -54.68
N LYS A 797 -47.61 -39.03 -54.24
CA LYS A 797 -49.02 -38.62 -54.30
C LYS A 797 -49.51 -38.51 -55.74
N ASN A 798 -48.76 -37.89 -56.64
CA ASN A 798 -49.13 -37.82 -58.06
C ASN A 798 -49.24 -39.20 -58.73
N LEU A 799 -48.29 -40.11 -58.46
CA LEU A 799 -48.32 -41.49 -58.97
C LEU A 799 -49.51 -42.27 -58.41
N SER A 800 -49.89 -42.02 -57.14
CA SER A 800 -51.07 -42.65 -56.53
C SER A 800 -52.40 -42.09 -57.07
N ILE A 801 -52.51 -40.78 -57.29
CA ILE A 801 -53.74 -40.14 -57.79
C ILE A 801 -54.04 -40.57 -59.24
N ASN A 802 -53.02 -40.72 -60.08
CA ASN A 802 -53.18 -41.23 -61.44
C ASN A 802 -53.62 -42.71 -61.48
N ASN A 803 -53.38 -43.48 -60.42
CA ASN A 803 -53.84 -44.87 -60.30
C ASN A 803 -55.31 -44.99 -59.85
N TYR A 804 -55.89 -43.97 -59.20
CA TYR A 804 -57.27 -43.98 -58.70
C TYR A 804 -58.27 -43.19 -59.58
N GLY A 805 -57.80 -42.38 -60.54
CA GLY A 805 -58.66 -41.55 -61.40
C GLY A 805 -59.35 -42.25 -62.56
N ASN A 806 -59.28 -43.59 -62.67
CA ASN A 806 -59.67 -44.33 -63.88
C ASN A 806 -60.72 -45.43 -63.62
N ASP A 807 -61.73 -45.16 -62.78
CA ASP A 807 -62.87 -46.05 -62.50
C ASP A 807 -64.02 -45.96 -63.56
N ASN A 808 -63.73 -45.50 -64.77
CA ASN A 808 -64.66 -45.63 -65.91
C ASN A 808 -64.11 -46.68 -66.89
N ASP A 809 -64.83 -47.80 -66.97
CA ASP A 809 -64.40 -49.13 -67.39
C ASP A 809 -63.98 -49.37 -68.86
N ASP A 810 -63.81 -48.34 -69.71
CA ASP A 810 -63.52 -48.57 -71.15
C ASP A 810 -62.20 -47.97 -71.69
N GLN A 811 -61.33 -47.42 -70.84
CA GLN A 811 -59.96 -47.07 -71.24
C GLN A 811 -58.93 -47.38 -70.14
N LYS A 812 -58.63 -48.67 -69.92
CA LYS A 812 -57.35 -49.10 -69.34
C LYS A 812 -56.22 -48.84 -70.34
N ALA A 813 -55.84 -47.59 -70.54
CA ALA A 813 -54.54 -47.27 -71.12
C ALA A 813 -53.47 -47.50 -70.04
N ASN A 814 -52.56 -48.44 -70.31
CA ASN A 814 -51.34 -48.69 -69.53
C ASN A 814 -50.71 -47.37 -69.05
N PHE A 815 -50.66 -47.13 -67.74
CA PHE A 815 -49.80 -46.09 -67.19
C PHE A 815 -48.35 -46.59 -67.26
N GLN A 816 -47.71 -46.50 -68.43
CA GLN A 816 -46.26 -46.59 -68.50
C GLN A 816 -45.69 -45.26 -67.99
N PRO A 817 -44.86 -45.27 -66.93
CA PRO A 817 -44.20 -44.05 -66.47
C PRO A 817 -43.43 -43.45 -67.64
N SER A 818 -43.56 -42.14 -67.84
CA SER A 818 -42.84 -41.48 -68.93
C SER A 818 -41.33 -41.63 -68.71
N ILE A 819 -40.56 -41.44 -69.78
CA ILE A 819 -39.09 -41.43 -69.68
C ILE A 819 -38.63 -40.39 -68.65
N TRP A 820 -39.36 -39.27 -68.50
CA TRP A 820 -39.08 -38.23 -67.51
C TRP A 820 -39.41 -38.68 -66.07
N THR A 821 -40.49 -39.46 -65.87
CA THR A 821 -40.82 -40.05 -64.56
C THR A 821 -39.75 -41.04 -64.10
N LEU A 822 -39.23 -41.86 -65.02
CA LEU A 822 -38.15 -42.81 -64.72
C LEU A 822 -36.84 -42.08 -64.41
N LEU A 823 -36.54 -41.01 -65.16
CA LEU A 823 -35.34 -40.19 -64.93
C LEU A 823 -35.39 -39.45 -63.58
N THR A 824 -36.54 -38.88 -63.21
CA THR A 824 -36.74 -38.23 -61.90
C THR A 824 -36.55 -39.20 -60.74
N LEU A 825 -37.15 -40.40 -60.81
CA LEU A 825 -36.98 -41.44 -59.78
C LEU A 825 -35.54 -41.94 -59.68
N LYS A 826 -34.86 -42.15 -60.83
CA LYS A 826 -33.45 -42.53 -60.88
C LYS A 826 -32.57 -41.47 -60.23
N PHE A 827 -32.83 -40.19 -60.52
CA PHE A 827 -32.07 -39.08 -59.97
C PHE A 827 -32.30 -38.91 -58.47
N ILE A 828 -33.54 -39.03 -57.99
CA ILE A 828 -33.86 -39.00 -56.55
C ILE A 828 -33.14 -40.11 -55.78
N ASN A 829 -33.11 -41.32 -56.34
CA ASN A 829 -32.43 -42.45 -55.69
C ASN A 829 -30.91 -42.21 -55.60
N ARG A 830 -30.33 -41.55 -56.61
CA ARG A 830 -28.93 -41.12 -56.57
C ARG A 830 -28.66 -40.06 -55.50
N ILE A 831 -29.58 -39.12 -55.28
CA ILE A 831 -29.37 -38.09 -54.23
C ILE A 831 -29.53 -38.70 -52.82
N LYS A 832 -30.31 -39.78 -52.69
CA LYS A 832 -30.48 -40.50 -51.40
C LYS A 832 -29.31 -41.43 -51.06
N SER A 833 -28.57 -41.92 -52.07
CA SER A 833 -27.39 -42.77 -51.92
C SER A 833 -26.15 -41.93 -51.70
#